data_AF-A0A812SE86-F1
#
_entry.id   AF-A0A812SE86-F1
#
_cell.length_a   1.000
_cell.length_b   1.000
_cell.length_c   1.000
_cell.angle_alpha   90.00
_cell.angle_beta   90.00
_cell.angle_gamma   90.00
#
_symmetry.space_group_name_H-M   'P 1'
#
loop_
_entity.id
_entity.type
_entity.pdbx_description
1 polymer ?
#
loop_
_entity_poly.entity_id
_entity_poly.type
_entity_poly.pdbx_seq_one_letter_code
_entity_poly.pdbx_strand_id
1 'polypeptide(L)'
;MSKKAGTPAYAPVYVESKLLKLDDVSVAHDSGHRDVDEDRVLELYEKVILAGRWGQASLSRPKLRYDPAGRPMAASDGRSKLADGKHCIAALKKAAETVAQSDDATQLEWYTGEIKDILTVGMRFDCIKFLDDDEAAVKLFYTMAHEQEANKLRTTSVEHKIKLVRAYVAKDAENAMVEILGKSRRSTIHNWCKATAVLKEPVLIKLKEKPDLPQGLVFTNKYFVGQGEETRFLLEPEQQIAALQLFYDFCDGRGTVSSIPTFMSDFCAPMLKAQLWCQLVMKKYSSVVSRLPAYDRCQKMLWSERGRTCMRLGVGLSGDPKIEGSGIPECVSVLQGLKNLAAGRAVDEAESAVDAAKATVTEHKLVVEGGDDESGILADDIMMEAPLVEKDPVLEKAEELGLSVRSNIHLFHDMKTFGDGFVGLCRATTRGGIYIDEATSKAKIILGDMAELWKVVTSVVDRQYVSMGIFCGKRHDLVTLVVTGTVDPPLKRLRVKTFLKNVDQSRSRWKQMSKKEKQPFVDAAVKDHRKHNALKRELAHPPVEVDSPVRDPKPENDSDQQPPVDENLVNELRFSFEGMALSSRSTLGQGAHGTVYRCENLMGTEFAVKLPVGSRDVKRELDVLLSLRHPAILHCYGPVMSVDGGLVGLLLEYVPVTLDAWLKTQPKAAKCPHKWHLMVDLAHGL
;
A
#
# COMPACT_ATOMS: atom_id res chain seq x y z
N MET A 1 -14.14 41.89 -18.00
CA MET A 1 -13.48 42.39 -16.77
C MET A 1 -12.37 41.41 -16.40
N SER A 2 -11.11 41.82 -16.48
CA SER A 2 -9.94 40.95 -16.20
C SER A 2 -9.67 40.93 -14.70
N LYS A 3 -9.93 39.78 -14.03
CA LYS A 3 -9.54 39.58 -12.62
C LYS A 3 -8.01 39.49 -12.53
N LYS A 4 -7.41 40.30 -11.67
CA LYS A 4 -5.96 40.30 -11.38
C LYS A 4 -5.49 38.90 -10.95
N ALA A 5 -4.36 38.49 -11.50
CA ALA A 5 -3.61 37.32 -11.04
C ALA A 5 -3.22 37.53 -9.56
N GLY A 6 -3.76 36.68 -8.68
CA GLY A 6 -3.60 36.82 -7.22
C GLY A 6 -4.91 36.82 -6.43
N THR A 7 -6.08 36.73 -7.09
CA THR A 7 -7.34 36.55 -6.36
C THR A 7 -7.25 35.27 -5.52
N PRO A 8 -7.52 35.31 -4.20
CA PRO A 8 -7.48 34.13 -3.36
C PRO A 8 -8.41 33.07 -3.96
N ALA A 9 -7.96 31.81 -3.93
CA ALA A 9 -8.78 30.67 -4.32
C ALA A 9 -10.16 30.75 -3.66
N TYR A 10 -11.17 30.09 -4.23
CA TYR A 10 -12.53 30.01 -3.72
C TYR A 10 -12.60 29.25 -2.38
N ALA A 11 -11.90 29.75 -1.38
CA ALA A 11 -11.72 29.15 -0.08
C ALA A 11 -12.69 29.80 0.90
N PRO A 12 -13.28 29.01 1.81
CA PRO A 12 -14.17 29.56 2.81
C PRO A 12 -13.40 30.45 3.78
N VAL A 13 -14.00 31.57 4.13
CA VAL A 13 -13.52 32.48 5.18
C VAL A 13 -14.30 32.19 6.44
N TYR A 14 -13.58 31.93 7.53
CA TYR A 14 -14.17 31.81 8.86
C TYR A 14 -14.80 33.13 9.29
N VAL A 15 -16.01 33.07 9.83
CA VAL A 15 -16.75 34.23 10.34
C VAL A 15 -16.76 34.19 11.87
N GLU A 16 -17.32 33.13 12.43
CA GLU A 16 -17.50 32.96 13.88
C GLU A 16 -17.72 31.48 14.24
N SER A 17 -17.83 31.18 15.53
CA SER A 17 -18.28 29.87 16.01
C SER A 17 -19.60 30.02 16.74
N LYS A 18 -20.56 29.15 16.44
CA LYS A 18 -21.91 29.23 16.98
C LYS A 18 -22.32 27.90 17.62
N LEU A 19 -22.92 27.97 18.80
CA LEU A 19 -23.54 26.83 19.47
C LEU A 19 -25.01 26.76 19.04
N LEU A 20 -25.42 25.66 18.41
CA LEU A 20 -26.80 25.43 17.96
C LEU A 20 -27.32 24.08 18.41
N LYS A 21 -28.63 24.00 18.70
CA LYS A 21 -29.30 22.71 18.90
C LYS A 21 -29.34 21.95 17.58
N LEU A 22 -29.33 20.62 17.66
CA LEU A 22 -29.36 19.77 16.46
C LEU A 22 -30.62 20.00 15.62
N ASP A 23 -31.75 20.28 16.25
CA ASP A 23 -33.02 20.57 15.57
C ASP A 23 -33.01 21.88 14.76
N ASP A 24 -32.09 22.81 15.07
CA ASP A 24 -31.95 24.08 14.35
C ASP A 24 -31.06 23.96 13.10
N VAL A 25 -30.54 22.75 12.82
CA VAL A 25 -29.59 22.49 11.74
C VAL A 25 -30.22 21.59 10.68
N SER A 26 -30.12 22.00 9.42
CA SER A 26 -30.76 21.30 8.32
C SER A 26 -29.94 20.12 7.82
N VAL A 27 -30.62 18.99 7.59
CA VAL A 27 -30.12 17.83 6.83
C VAL A 27 -30.91 17.64 5.53
N ALA A 28 -31.67 18.66 5.10
CA ALA A 28 -32.43 18.65 3.85
C ALA A 28 -31.54 18.52 2.61
N HIS A 29 -32.11 18.17 1.46
CA HIS A 29 -31.40 17.91 0.20
C HIS A 29 -30.51 19.08 -0.28
N ASP A 30 -30.90 20.32 0.01
CA ASP A 30 -30.16 21.53 -0.33
C ASP A 30 -29.10 21.93 0.73
N SER A 31 -29.05 21.26 1.88
CA SER A 31 -28.05 21.48 2.94
C SER A 31 -26.83 20.56 2.77
N GLY A 32 -25.62 21.09 2.92
CA GLY A 32 -24.35 20.35 2.79
C GLY A 32 -23.92 20.07 1.35
N HIS A 33 -22.69 19.59 1.17
CA HIS A 33 -22.11 19.38 -0.16
C HIS A 33 -22.56 18.08 -0.88
N ARG A 34 -23.26 17.18 -0.18
CA ARG A 34 -23.73 15.89 -0.71
C ARG A 34 -25.00 15.43 -0.01
N ASP A 35 -25.70 14.50 -0.64
CA ASP A 35 -26.86 13.83 -0.06
C ASP A 35 -26.47 12.97 1.16
N VAL A 36 -27.49 12.64 1.97
CA VAL A 36 -27.31 11.73 3.11
C VAL A 36 -27.20 10.30 2.59
N ASP A 37 -26.11 9.65 2.96
CA ASP A 37 -25.87 8.22 2.78
C ASP A 37 -26.22 7.50 4.08
N GLU A 38 -27.32 6.75 4.06
CA GLU A 38 -27.88 6.08 5.24
C GLU A 38 -26.92 5.04 5.84
N ASP A 39 -26.19 4.30 5.01
CA ASP A 39 -25.20 3.31 5.48
C ASP A 39 -24.11 4.00 6.29
N ARG A 40 -23.72 5.20 5.87
CA ARG A 40 -22.74 6.00 6.59
C ARG A 40 -23.31 6.67 7.84
N VAL A 41 -24.58 7.07 7.83
CA VAL A 41 -25.26 7.55 9.03
C VAL A 41 -25.31 6.43 10.07
N LEU A 42 -25.68 5.22 9.65
CA LEU A 42 -25.67 4.01 10.49
C LEU A 42 -24.28 3.69 11.03
N GLU A 43 -23.25 3.71 10.18
CA GLU A 43 -21.87 3.46 10.62
C GLU A 43 -21.42 4.47 11.69
N LEU A 44 -21.69 5.77 11.50
CA LEU A 44 -21.36 6.80 12.49
C LEU A 44 -22.16 6.63 13.77
N TYR A 45 -23.45 6.32 13.65
CA TYR A 45 -24.33 6.09 14.77
C TYR A 45 -23.85 4.88 15.59
N GLU A 46 -23.71 3.70 14.99
CA GLU A 46 -23.38 2.46 15.69
C GLU A 46 -21.91 2.39 16.13
N LYS A 47 -20.97 2.65 15.20
CA LYS A 47 -19.54 2.39 15.44
C LYS A 47 -18.81 3.56 16.10
N VAL A 48 -19.39 4.76 16.09
CA VAL A 48 -18.78 5.94 16.72
C VAL A 48 -19.57 6.40 17.94
N ILE A 49 -20.86 6.66 17.79
CA ILE A 49 -21.68 7.20 18.89
C ILE A 49 -22.00 6.09 19.90
N LEU A 50 -22.72 5.04 19.51
CA LEU A 50 -23.13 3.96 20.42
C LEU A 50 -21.94 3.19 21.00
N ALA A 51 -20.83 3.10 20.28
CA ALA A 51 -19.61 2.47 20.76
C ALA A 51 -18.78 3.36 21.72
N GLY A 52 -19.25 4.56 22.08
CA GLY A 52 -18.55 5.48 22.98
C GLY A 52 -17.23 6.02 22.42
N ARG A 53 -17.06 6.03 21.09
CA ARG A 53 -15.83 6.47 20.40
C ARG A 53 -15.90 7.91 19.91
N TRP A 54 -16.90 8.67 20.35
CA TRP A 54 -16.97 10.10 20.06
C TRP A 54 -15.71 10.82 20.55
N GLY A 55 -15.19 11.75 19.74
CA GLY A 55 -13.95 12.47 20.04
C GLY A 55 -12.65 11.68 19.85
N GLN A 56 -12.69 10.34 19.73
CA GLN A 56 -11.50 9.52 19.48
C GLN A 56 -11.01 9.64 18.03
N ALA A 57 -11.95 9.67 17.08
CA ALA A 57 -11.64 10.02 15.70
C ALA A 57 -11.64 11.55 15.56
N SER A 58 -10.61 12.12 14.93
CA SER A 58 -10.55 13.55 14.60
C SER A 58 -11.63 13.90 13.57
N LEU A 59 -12.86 14.11 14.04
CA LEU A 59 -13.94 14.70 13.25
C LEU A 59 -13.74 16.20 13.26
N SER A 60 -13.52 16.80 12.09
CA SER A 60 -13.58 18.26 11.96
C SER A 60 -14.94 18.76 12.40
N ARG A 61 -14.98 19.93 13.06
CA ARG A 61 -16.25 20.57 13.43
C ARG A 61 -17.11 20.78 12.18
N PRO A 62 -18.41 20.46 12.23
CA PRO A 62 -19.35 20.77 11.16
C PRO A 62 -19.39 22.26 10.87
N LYS A 63 -19.69 22.62 9.62
CA LYS A 63 -19.59 23.98 9.12
C LYS A 63 -20.94 24.49 8.66
N LEU A 64 -21.32 25.68 9.10
CA LEU A 64 -22.55 26.36 8.68
C LEU A 64 -22.25 27.36 7.58
N ARG A 65 -23.18 27.48 6.64
CA ARG A 65 -23.06 28.36 5.48
C ARG A 65 -23.64 29.73 5.79
N TYR A 66 -22.83 30.76 5.59
CA TYR A 66 -23.22 32.16 5.65
C TYR A 66 -23.12 32.74 4.25
N ASP A 67 -23.99 33.70 3.94
CA ASP A 67 -23.95 34.41 2.67
C ASP A 67 -22.67 35.28 2.58
N PRO A 68 -22.31 35.82 1.40
CA PRO A 68 -21.13 36.67 1.25
C PRO A 68 -21.13 37.91 2.16
N ALA A 69 -22.32 38.40 2.55
CA ALA A 69 -22.50 39.50 3.48
C ALA A 69 -22.31 39.09 4.95
N GLY A 70 -22.12 37.80 5.24
CA GLY A 70 -21.93 37.26 6.59
C GLY A 70 -23.24 37.05 7.34
N ARG A 71 -24.37 36.82 6.65
CA ARG A 71 -25.65 36.48 7.27
C ARG A 71 -25.89 34.96 7.24
N PRO A 72 -26.52 34.37 8.27
CA PRO A 72 -26.84 32.95 8.27
C PRO A 72 -27.74 32.57 7.10
N MET A 73 -27.44 31.46 6.42
CA MET A 73 -28.30 30.91 5.39
C MET A 73 -29.23 29.84 5.96
N ALA A 74 -30.48 29.85 5.51
CA ALA A 74 -31.44 28.79 5.78
C ALA A 74 -31.52 27.82 4.60
N ALA A 75 -31.74 26.55 4.89
CA ALA A 75 -32.10 25.53 3.91
C ALA A 75 -33.61 25.57 3.62
N SER A 76 -34.11 24.71 2.72
CA SER A 76 -35.51 24.66 2.32
C SER A 76 -36.49 24.36 3.47
N ASP A 77 -35.99 23.75 4.55
CA ASP A 77 -36.76 23.46 5.77
C ASP A 77 -36.72 24.59 6.81
N GLY A 78 -36.16 25.75 6.46
CA GLY A 78 -36.05 26.93 7.34
C GLY A 78 -34.95 26.84 8.40
N ARG A 79 -34.24 25.71 8.49
CA ARG A 79 -33.15 25.49 9.46
C ARG A 79 -31.80 25.94 8.92
N SER A 80 -30.80 26.07 9.79
CA SER A 80 -29.46 26.54 9.43
C SER A 80 -28.81 25.61 8.40
N LYS A 81 -28.34 26.17 7.28
CA LYS A 81 -27.77 25.43 6.16
C LYS A 81 -26.35 24.98 6.47
N LEU A 82 -26.06 23.70 6.28
CA LEU A 82 -24.70 23.16 6.40
C LEU A 82 -23.91 23.41 5.12
N ALA A 83 -22.61 23.61 5.28
CA ALA A 83 -21.63 23.46 4.21
C ALA A 83 -20.97 22.08 4.26
N ASP A 84 -20.65 21.61 5.47
CA ASP A 84 -20.03 20.30 5.72
C ASP A 84 -20.48 19.70 7.07
N GLY A 85 -20.41 18.39 7.20
CA GLY A 85 -20.79 17.64 8.40
C GLY A 85 -22.20 17.02 8.38
N LYS A 86 -22.90 17.04 7.24
CA LYS A 86 -24.30 16.58 7.11
C LYS A 86 -24.59 15.19 7.71
N HIS A 87 -23.75 14.20 7.41
CA HIS A 87 -23.91 12.84 7.93
C HIS A 87 -23.68 12.74 9.44
N CYS A 88 -22.77 13.55 9.98
CA CYS A 88 -22.50 13.61 11.41
C CYS A 88 -23.72 14.16 12.15
N ILE A 89 -24.32 15.24 11.63
CA ILE A 89 -25.56 15.79 12.18
C ILE A 89 -26.73 14.80 12.05
N ALA A 90 -26.86 14.10 10.92
CA ALA A 90 -27.88 13.07 10.77
C ALA A 90 -27.71 11.91 11.78
N ALA A 91 -26.48 11.44 12.00
CA ALA A 91 -26.20 10.39 13.00
C ALA A 91 -26.47 10.85 14.44
N LEU A 92 -26.12 12.10 14.77
CA LEU A 92 -26.43 12.70 16.08
C LEU A 92 -27.94 12.86 16.28
N LYS A 93 -28.70 13.22 15.23
CA LYS A 93 -30.17 13.28 15.29
C LYS A 93 -30.79 11.90 15.58
N LYS A 94 -30.28 10.85 14.92
CA LYS A 94 -30.69 9.46 15.20
C LYS A 94 -30.37 9.05 16.64
N ALA A 95 -29.23 9.50 17.18
CA ALA A 95 -28.90 9.31 18.59
C ALA A 95 -29.85 10.07 19.53
N ALA A 96 -30.22 11.30 19.20
CA ALA A 96 -31.23 12.07 19.95
C ALA A 96 -32.59 11.35 20.00
N GLU A 97 -33.03 10.78 18.87
CA GLU A 97 -34.25 9.97 18.80
C GLU A 97 -34.18 8.73 19.70
N THR A 98 -33.02 8.06 19.74
CA THR A 98 -32.80 6.90 20.60
C THR A 98 -32.90 7.25 22.08
N VAL A 99 -32.34 8.40 22.47
CA VAL A 99 -32.43 8.92 23.85
C VAL A 99 -33.86 9.29 24.19
N ALA A 100 -34.59 9.94 23.27
CA ALA A 100 -35.98 10.33 23.47
C ALA A 100 -36.94 9.15 23.59
N GLN A 101 -36.60 8.00 22.99
CA GLN A 101 -37.37 6.75 23.07
C GLN A 101 -37.01 5.88 24.28
N SER A 102 -35.96 6.23 25.02
CA SER A 102 -35.52 5.46 26.20
C SER A 102 -36.27 5.93 27.44
N ASP A 103 -36.86 4.98 28.19
CA ASP A 103 -37.53 5.26 29.47
C ASP A 103 -36.56 5.82 30.52
N ASP A 104 -35.28 5.43 30.44
CA ASP A 104 -34.20 5.94 31.29
C ASP A 104 -32.90 6.07 30.49
N ALA A 105 -32.72 7.24 29.88
CA ALA A 105 -31.53 7.58 29.11
C ALA A 105 -30.21 7.46 29.90
N THR A 106 -30.26 7.45 31.25
CA THR A 106 -29.04 7.31 32.07
C THR A 106 -28.45 5.91 32.04
N GLN A 107 -29.21 4.91 31.58
CA GLN A 107 -28.75 3.54 31.38
C GLN A 107 -28.01 3.33 30.05
N LEU A 108 -28.05 4.31 29.15
CA LEU A 108 -27.33 4.26 27.89
C LEU A 108 -25.84 4.55 28.13
N GLU A 109 -25.00 3.52 28.09
CA GLU A 109 -23.55 3.63 28.38
C GLU A 109 -22.84 4.69 27.53
N TRP A 110 -23.29 4.88 26.29
CA TRP A 110 -22.73 5.87 25.35
C TRP A 110 -23.23 7.30 25.59
N TYR A 111 -24.30 7.50 26.36
CA TYR A 111 -24.91 8.80 26.63
C TYR A 111 -24.21 9.54 27.77
N THR A 112 -22.92 9.80 27.59
CA THR A 112 -22.06 10.43 28.60
C THR A 112 -21.22 11.56 28.00
N GLY A 113 -20.67 12.41 28.86
CA GLY A 113 -19.72 13.47 28.49
C GLY A 113 -20.20 14.37 27.35
N GLU A 114 -19.34 14.52 26.32
CA GLU A 114 -19.56 15.43 25.20
C GLU A 114 -20.82 15.10 24.38
N ILE A 115 -21.18 13.81 24.22
CA ILE A 115 -22.40 13.44 23.51
C ILE A 115 -23.63 13.96 24.25
N LYS A 116 -23.68 13.79 25.58
CA LYS A 116 -24.77 14.31 26.40
C LYS A 116 -24.90 15.83 26.25
N ASP A 117 -23.77 16.55 26.27
CA ASP A 117 -23.75 18.00 26.08
C ASP A 117 -24.24 18.40 24.68
N ILE A 118 -23.80 17.68 23.64
CA ILE A 118 -24.23 17.91 22.26
C ILE A 118 -25.75 17.72 22.11
N LEU A 119 -26.29 16.66 22.70
CA LEU A 119 -27.71 16.31 22.57
C LEU A 119 -28.62 17.22 23.41
N THR A 120 -28.14 17.75 24.54
CA THR A 120 -28.95 18.58 25.45
C THR A 120 -28.77 20.08 25.24
N VAL A 121 -27.54 20.54 25.05
CA VAL A 121 -27.18 21.96 24.93
C VAL A 121 -27.04 22.36 23.46
N GLY A 122 -26.44 21.48 22.65
CA GLY A 122 -26.18 21.70 21.24
C GLY A 122 -24.72 21.51 20.87
N MET A 123 -24.43 21.59 19.57
CA MET A 123 -23.10 21.40 19.01
C MET A 123 -22.49 22.73 18.59
N ARG A 124 -21.17 22.87 18.73
CA ARG A 124 -20.43 24.02 18.17
C ARG A 124 -20.18 23.82 16.69
N PHE A 125 -20.52 24.83 15.91
CA PHE A 125 -20.30 24.92 14.47
C PHE A 125 -19.30 26.02 14.15
N ASP A 126 -18.55 25.84 13.07
CA ASP A 126 -17.80 26.93 12.46
C ASP A 126 -18.64 27.56 11.35
N CYS A 127 -18.96 28.85 11.52
CA CYS A 127 -19.69 29.63 10.55
C CYS A 127 -18.71 30.15 9.49
N ILE A 128 -18.97 29.83 8.23
CA ILE A 128 -18.10 30.20 7.12
C ILE A 128 -18.87 30.90 6.02
N LYS A 129 -18.19 31.76 5.28
CA LYS A 129 -18.72 32.36 4.05
C LYS A 129 -17.78 32.14 2.88
N PHE A 130 -18.36 32.07 1.70
CA PHE A 130 -17.62 32.04 0.44
C PHE A 130 -17.63 33.43 -0.21
N LEU A 131 -16.80 33.62 -1.24
CA LEU A 131 -16.71 34.89 -1.95
C LEU A 131 -18.02 35.25 -2.66
N ASP A 132 -18.72 34.24 -3.17
CA ASP A 132 -20.04 34.35 -3.76
C ASP A 132 -20.95 33.20 -3.28
N ASP A 133 -22.21 33.23 -3.68
CA ASP A 133 -23.23 32.24 -3.30
C ASP A 133 -23.37 31.11 -4.36
N ASP A 134 -22.28 30.76 -5.06
CA ASP A 134 -22.31 29.66 -6.02
C ASP A 134 -22.33 28.30 -5.31
N GLU A 135 -23.52 27.70 -5.22
CA GLU A 135 -23.75 26.38 -4.63
C GLU A 135 -22.92 25.29 -5.31
N ALA A 136 -22.71 25.35 -6.63
CA ALA A 136 -21.90 24.37 -7.33
C ALA A 136 -20.43 24.51 -6.94
N ALA A 137 -19.94 25.74 -6.76
CA ALA A 137 -18.56 26.01 -6.35
C ALA A 137 -18.29 25.56 -4.91
N VAL A 138 -19.26 25.75 -4.01
CA VAL A 138 -19.20 25.23 -2.64
C VAL A 138 -19.15 23.71 -2.63
N LYS A 139 -20.01 23.04 -3.41
CA LYS A 139 -19.98 21.58 -3.56
C LYS A 139 -18.64 21.10 -4.08
N LEU A 140 -18.12 21.73 -5.13
CA LEU A 140 -16.79 21.44 -5.69
C LEU A 140 -15.66 21.59 -4.67
N PHE A 141 -15.67 22.66 -3.89
CA PHE A 141 -14.68 22.89 -2.85
C PHE A 141 -14.66 21.76 -1.83
N TYR A 142 -15.83 21.36 -1.30
CA TYR A 142 -15.88 20.30 -0.30
C TYR A 142 -15.64 18.91 -0.87
N THR A 143 -16.08 18.63 -2.09
CA THR A 143 -15.72 17.39 -2.80
C THR A 143 -14.20 17.25 -2.94
N MET A 144 -13.48 18.37 -3.16
CA MET A 144 -12.02 18.41 -3.18
C MET A 144 -11.40 18.35 -1.77
N ALA A 145 -12.00 19.00 -0.76
CA ALA A 145 -11.53 18.91 0.63
C ALA A 145 -11.62 17.48 1.19
N HIS A 146 -12.55 16.69 0.67
CA HIS A 146 -12.71 15.27 0.93
C HIS A 146 -12.12 14.40 -0.19
N GLU A 147 -11.12 14.87 -0.92
CA GLU A 147 -10.38 14.04 -1.88
C GLU A 147 -9.44 13.04 -1.14
N GLN A 148 -9.06 11.92 -1.75
CA GLN A 148 -8.31 10.85 -1.04
C GLN A 148 -6.92 11.30 -0.56
N GLU A 149 -6.22 12.14 -1.32
CA GLU A 149 -4.94 12.73 -0.93
C GLU A 149 -5.11 13.79 0.16
N ALA A 150 -6.25 14.49 0.19
CA ALA A 150 -6.57 15.51 1.18
C ALA A 150 -7.13 14.94 2.50
N ASN A 151 -7.93 13.88 2.42
CA ASN A 151 -8.66 13.30 3.54
C ASN A 151 -8.68 11.76 3.42
N LYS A 152 -7.64 11.14 4.00
CA LYS A 152 -7.51 9.67 4.06
C LYS A 152 -8.60 9.00 4.91
N LEU A 153 -9.28 9.74 5.78
CA LEU A 153 -10.30 9.20 6.68
C LEU A 153 -11.64 9.06 5.99
N ARG A 154 -12.00 10.00 5.11
CA ARG A 154 -13.26 9.92 4.39
C ARG A 154 -13.19 10.64 3.06
N THR A 155 -13.02 9.82 2.02
CA THR A 155 -12.97 10.31 0.65
C THR A 155 -14.37 10.46 0.07
N THR A 156 -14.55 11.44 -0.80
CA THR A 156 -15.74 11.54 -1.64
C THR A 156 -15.67 10.47 -2.71
N SER A 157 -16.77 9.72 -2.87
CA SER A 157 -16.85 8.62 -3.83
C SER A 157 -16.57 9.07 -5.26
N VAL A 158 -16.08 8.13 -6.08
CA VAL A 158 -15.85 8.35 -7.52
C VAL A 158 -17.14 8.77 -8.23
N GLU A 159 -18.26 8.13 -7.89
CA GLU A 159 -19.58 8.43 -8.45
C GLU A 159 -20.00 9.88 -8.18
N HIS A 160 -19.85 10.35 -6.93
CA HIS A 160 -20.24 11.71 -6.57
C HIS A 160 -19.39 12.75 -7.31
N LYS A 161 -18.08 12.50 -7.46
CA LYS A 161 -17.17 13.37 -8.22
C LYS A 161 -17.60 13.48 -9.69
N ILE A 162 -17.94 12.36 -10.31
CA ILE A 162 -18.37 12.34 -11.71
C ILE A 162 -19.71 13.07 -11.87
N LYS A 163 -20.68 12.83 -10.98
CA LYS A 163 -21.96 13.57 -10.99
C LYS A 163 -21.76 15.06 -10.83
N LEU A 164 -20.85 15.47 -9.95
CA LEU A 164 -20.52 16.88 -9.76
C LEU A 164 -19.91 17.49 -11.03
N VAL A 165 -18.91 16.85 -11.64
CA VAL A 165 -18.34 17.32 -12.91
C VAL A 165 -19.40 17.37 -14.03
N ARG A 166 -20.32 16.40 -14.06
CA ARG A 166 -21.47 16.42 -14.98
C ARG A 166 -22.49 17.52 -14.66
N ALA A 167 -22.48 18.13 -13.49
CA ALA A 167 -23.30 19.32 -13.23
C ALA A 167 -22.63 20.59 -13.79
N TYR A 168 -21.30 20.59 -13.92
CA TYR A 168 -20.49 21.68 -14.49
C TYR A 168 -20.49 21.69 -16.03
N VAL A 169 -21.61 21.38 -16.70
CA VAL A 169 -21.74 21.24 -18.17
C VAL A 169 -21.53 22.57 -18.93
N ALA A 170 -20.33 23.12 -18.87
CA ALA A 170 -19.83 24.09 -19.83
C ALA A 170 -18.81 23.40 -20.73
N LYS A 171 -18.65 23.90 -21.96
CA LYS A 171 -17.57 23.50 -22.90
C LYS A 171 -16.16 23.67 -22.30
N ASP A 172 -16.05 24.26 -21.11
CA ASP A 172 -14.81 24.50 -20.38
C ASP A 172 -14.91 24.19 -18.87
N ALA A 173 -15.52 23.04 -18.52
CA ALA A 173 -15.66 22.59 -17.14
C ALA A 173 -14.30 22.52 -16.40
N GLU A 174 -13.24 22.08 -17.09
CA GLU A 174 -11.91 21.96 -16.50
C GLU A 174 -11.35 23.33 -16.07
N ASN A 175 -11.35 24.35 -16.94
CA ASN A 175 -10.83 25.66 -16.56
C ASN A 175 -11.70 26.34 -15.49
N ALA A 176 -13.02 26.19 -15.57
CA ALA A 176 -13.92 26.74 -14.54
C ALA A 176 -13.61 26.14 -13.16
N MET A 177 -13.45 24.83 -13.07
CA MET A 177 -13.08 24.17 -11.80
C MET A 177 -11.66 24.55 -11.34
N VAL A 178 -10.71 24.73 -12.26
CA VAL A 178 -9.35 25.20 -11.95
C VAL A 178 -9.34 26.64 -11.46
N GLU A 179 -10.24 27.51 -11.94
CA GLU A 179 -10.40 28.86 -11.42
C GLU A 179 -10.87 28.85 -9.95
N ILE A 180 -11.80 27.95 -9.62
CA ILE A 180 -12.36 27.79 -8.27
C ILE A 180 -11.32 27.18 -7.31
N LEU A 181 -10.76 26.02 -7.67
CA LEU A 181 -9.92 25.21 -6.79
C LEU A 181 -8.42 25.55 -6.84
N GLY A 182 -8.00 26.32 -7.86
CA GLY A 182 -6.62 26.71 -8.08
C GLY A 182 -5.82 25.76 -8.99
N LYS A 183 -4.76 26.31 -9.59
CA LYS A 183 -3.91 25.63 -10.58
C LYS A 183 -3.20 24.38 -10.05
N SER A 184 -2.93 24.31 -8.74
CA SER A 184 -2.30 23.15 -8.10
C SER A 184 -3.16 21.88 -8.18
N ARG A 185 -4.48 22.03 -8.39
CA ARG A 185 -5.42 20.90 -8.50
C ARG A 185 -5.75 20.49 -9.93
N ARG A 186 -5.09 21.09 -10.93
CA ARG A 186 -5.36 20.84 -12.35
C ARG A 186 -5.31 19.35 -12.71
N SER A 187 -4.30 18.60 -12.25
CA SER A 187 -4.17 17.17 -12.57
C SER A 187 -5.34 16.36 -12.04
N THR A 188 -5.79 16.62 -10.81
CA THR A 188 -6.93 15.93 -10.20
C THR A 188 -8.22 16.24 -10.94
N ILE A 189 -8.44 17.52 -11.25
CA ILE A 189 -9.62 17.99 -12.01
C ILE A 189 -9.64 17.36 -13.41
N HIS A 190 -8.50 17.37 -14.10
CA HIS A 190 -8.34 16.75 -15.41
C HIS A 190 -8.73 15.26 -15.36
N ASN A 191 -8.28 14.51 -14.35
CA ASN A 191 -8.64 13.11 -14.18
C ASN A 191 -10.14 12.91 -13.93
N TRP A 192 -10.80 13.82 -13.19
CA TRP A 192 -12.25 13.76 -13.00
C TRP A 192 -13.00 14.05 -14.31
N CYS A 193 -12.59 15.08 -15.07
CA CYS A 193 -13.14 15.38 -16.39
C CYS A 193 -12.95 14.21 -17.37
N LYS A 194 -11.76 13.60 -17.37
CA LYS A 194 -11.42 12.42 -18.17
C LYS A 194 -12.35 11.25 -17.85
N ALA A 195 -12.53 10.94 -16.56
CA ALA A 195 -13.42 9.88 -16.12
C ALA A 195 -14.88 10.15 -16.48
N THR A 196 -15.34 11.39 -16.31
CA THR A 196 -16.70 11.80 -16.66
C THR A 196 -17.02 11.62 -18.15
N ALA A 197 -16.04 11.86 -19.03
CA ALA A 197 -16.22 11.69 -20.47
C ALA A 197 -16.36 10.22 -20.90
N VAL A 198 -15.77 9.29 -20.13
CA VAL A 198 -15.65 7.88 -20.50
C VAL A 198 -16.67 7.00 -19.77
N LEU A 199 -16.81 7.18 -18.45
CA LEU A 199 -17.60 6.29 -17.60
C LEU A 199 -19.11 6.48 -17.78
N LYS A 200 -19.79 5.37 -18.05
CA LYS A 200 -21.24 5.30 -18.28
C LYS A 200 -22.00 5.06 -16.98
N GLU A 201 -23.29 5.41 -16.96
CA GLU A 201 -24.14 5.31 -15.76
C GLU A 201 -24.16 3.92 -15.10
N PRO A 202 -24.22 2.79 -15.84
CA PRO A 202 -24.19 1.46 -15.21
C PRO A 202 -22.93 1.20 -14.38
N VAL A 203 -21.79 1.75 -14.79
CA VAL A 203 -20.52 1.61 -14.08
C VAL A 203 -20.51 2.49 -12.83
N LEU A 204 -21.12 3.68 -12.89
CA LEU A 204 -21.28 4.55 -11.72
C LEU A 204 -22.18 3.92 -10.65
N ILE A 205 -23.27 3.27 -11.06
CA ILE A 205 -24.12 2.50 -10.15
C ILE A 205 -23.29 1.43 -9.45
N LYS A 206 -22.43 0.72 -10.20
CA LYS A 206 -21.55 -0.30 -9.61
C LYS A 206 -20.48 0.27 -8.66
N LEU A 207 -19.91 1.42 -8.98
CA LEU A 207 -18.95 2.12 -8.13
C LEU A 207 -19.59 2.65 -6.84
N LYS A 208 -20.90 2.92 -6.85
CA LYS A 208 -21.64 3.37 -5.66
C LYS A 208 -21.72 2.29 -4.57
N GLU A 209 -21.68 1.01 -4.93
CA GLU A 209 -21.76 -0.10 -3.96
C GLU A 209 -20.54 -0.18 -3.01
N LYS A 210 -19.40 0.38 -3.38
CA LYS A 210 -18.19 0.45 -2.55
C LYS A 210 -17.63 1.89 -2.57
N PRO A 211 -18.20 2.82 -1.79
CA PRO A 211 -17.84 4.24 -1.85
C PRO A 211 -16.42 4.54 -1.35
N ASP A 212 -15.82 3.61 -0.61
CA ASP A 212 -14.47 3.63 -0.07
C ASP A 212 -13.41 3.06 -1.03
N LEU A 213 -13.81 2.66 -2.23
CA LEU A 213 -12.90 2.15 -3.26
C LEU A 213 -11.74 3.14 -3.51
N PRO A 214 -10.47 2.69 -3.45
CA PRO A 214 -9.33 3.54 -3.74
C PRO A 214 -9.49 4.16 -5.14
N GLN A 215 -9.46 5.49 -5.19
CA GLN A 215 -9.88 6.22 -6.39
C GLN A 215 -8.90 6.06 -7.56
N GLY A 216 -7.64 5.76 -7.26
CA GLY A 216 -6.62 5.43 -8.26
C GLY A 216 -6.97 4.18 -9.08
N LEU A 217 -7.80 3.27 -8.56
CA LEU A 217 -8.31 2.12 -9.30
C LEU A 217 -9.21 2.52 -10.48
N VAL A 218 -9.72 3.75 -10.48
CA VAL A 218 -10.57 4.31 -11.53
C VAL A 218 -9.87 5.45 -12.25
N PHE A 219 -9.55 6.56 -11.56
CA PHE A 219 -9.07 7.80 -12.18
C PHE A 219 -7.70 7.70 -12.84
N THR A 220 -6.85 6.76 -12.41
CA THR A 220 -5.51 6.53 -13.00
C THR A 220 -5.44 5.24 -13.80
N ASN A 221 -6.55 4.52 -13.91
CA ASN A 221 -6.59 3.20 -14.51
C ASN A 221 -6.97 3.28 -15.99
N LYS A 222 -6.01 3.00 -16.88
CA LYS A 222 -6.22 3.00 -18.33
C LYS A 222 -7.35 2.08 -18.82
N TYR A 223 -7.71 1.05 -18.05
CA TYR A 223 -8.83 0.16 -18.38
C TYR A 223 -10.20 0.81 -18.13
N PHE A 224 -10.26 1.85 -17.31
CA PHE A 224 -11.49 2.61 -17.01
C PHE A 224 -11.53 3.96 -17.72
N VAL A 225 -10.38 4.61 -17.86
CA VAL A 225 -10.30 6.00 -18.35
C VAL A 225 -9.20 6.20 -19.39
N GLY A 226 -8.79 5.17 -20.12
CA GLY A 226 -7.77 5.26 -21.16
C GLY A 226 -8.12 6.27 -22.26
N GLN A 227 -7.14 7.07 -22.70
CA GLN A 227 -7.28 8.05 -23.79
C GLN A 227 -6.10 7.95 -24.77
N GLY A 228 -6.25 8.51 -25.97
CA GLY A 228 -5.23 8.44 -27.01
C GLY A 228 -4.86 6.99 -27.34
N GLU A 229 -3.57 6.65 -27.26
CA GLU A 229 -3.09 5.28 -27.46
C GLU A 229 -3.59 4.29 -26.40
N GLU A 230 -4.00 4.77 -25.22
CA GLU A 230 -4.51 3.92 -24.16
C GLU A 230 -5.96 3.47 -24.36
N THR A 231 -6.67 4.07 -25.32
CA THR A 231 -8.07 3.68 -25.65
C THR A 231 -8.18 2.20 -26.04
N ARG A 232 -7.11 1.60 -26.59
CA ARG A 232 -7.04 0.16 -26.87
C ARG A 232 -7.11 -0.74 -25.63
N PHE A 233 -6.89 -0.18 -24.44
CA PHE A 233 -7.00 -0.90 -23.18
C PHE A 233 -8.34 -0.66 -22.48
N LEU A 234 -9.18 0.24 -23.00
CA LEU A 234 -10.42 0.62 -22.37
C LEU A 234 -11.40 -0.57 -22.39
N LEU A 235 -11.91 -0.91 -21.21
CA LEU A 235 -12.96 -1.90 -21.05
C LEU A 235 -14.31 -1.28 -21.41
N GLU A 236 -15.17 -2.04 -22.08
CA GLU A 236 -16.57 -1.67 -22.25
C GLU A 236 -17.30 -1.74 -20.90
N PRO A 237 -18.43 -1.03 -20.72
CA PRO A 237 -19.13 -0.94 -19.43
C PRO A 237 -19.41 -2.28 -18.76
N GLU A 238 -19.82 -3.30 -19.52
CA GLU A 238 -20.09 -4.64 -19.01
C GLU A 238 -18.84 -5.29 -18.39
N GLN A 239 -17.67 -5.13 -19.03
CA GLN A 239 -16.41 -5.68 -18.53
C GLN A 239 -15.83 -4.85 -17.39
N GLN A 240 -16.07 -3.53 -17.36
CA GLN A 240 -15.77 -2.69 -16.21
C GLN A 240 -16.55 -3.16 -14.98
N ILE A 241 -17.85 -3.43 -15.14
CA ILE A 241 -18.72 -3.94 -14.07
C ILE A 241 -18.25 -5.34 -13.61
N ALA A 242 -17.95 -6.24 -14.54
CA ALA A 242 -17.45 -7.58 -14.19
C ALA A 242 -16.10 -7.50 -13.44
N ALA A 243 -15.18 -6.65 -13.87
CA ALA A 243 -13.91 -6.43 -13.17
C ALA A 243 -14.12 -5.91 -11.74
N LEU A 244 -15.05 -4.96 -11.55
CA LEU A 244 -15.41 -4.44 -10.23
C LEU A 244 -16.07 -5.51 -9.36
N GLN A 245 -17.02 -6.27 -9.89
CA GLN A 245 -17.70 -7.34 -9.15
C GLN A 245 -16.70 -8.37 -8.61
N LEU A 246 -15.84 -8.91 -9.50
CA LEU A 246 -14.83 -9.89 -9.11
C LEU A 246 -13.87 -9.32 -8.06
N PHE A 247 -13.55 -8.03 -8.15
CA PHE A 247 -12.71 -7.37 -7.17
C PHE A 247 -13.41 -7.19 -5.83
N TYR A 248 -14.71 -6.86 -5.82
CA TYR A 248 -15.50 -6.74 -4.60
C TYR A 248 -15.61 -8.09 -3.89
N ASP A 249 -15.95 -9.14 -4.62
CA ASP A 249 -16.03 -10.51 -4.10
C ASP A 249 -14.68 -10.96 -3.51
N PHE A 250 -13.57 -10.58 -4.15
CA PHE A 250 -12.23 -10.85 -3.65
C PHE A 250 -11.92 -10.09 -2.35
N CYS A 251 -12.29 -8.81 -2.25
CA CYS A 251 -12.05 -8.00 -1.07
C CYS A 251 -12.87 -8.49 0.12
N ASP A 252 -14.14 -8.86 -0.11
CA ASP A 252 -15.05 -9.33 0.93
C ASP A 252 -14.61 -10.71 1.48
N GLY A 253 -13.95 -11.54 0.67
CA GLY A 253 -13.42 -12.84 1.10
C GLY A 253 -12.02 -12.84 1.74
N ARG A 254 -11.17 -11.84 1.49
CA ARG A 254 -9.74 -11.87 1.91
C ARG A 254 -9.25 -10.64 2.69
N GLY A 255 -10.11 -9.65 2.94
CA GLY A 255 -9.88 -8.55 3.87
C GLY A 255 -8.74 -7.58 3.53
N THR A 256 -8.07 -7.71 2.38
CA THR A 256 -6.95 -6.83 1.99
C THR A 256 -7.20 -6.14 0.67
N VAL A 257 -7.14 -4.80 0.69
CA VAL A 257 -7.23 -3.94 -0.48
C VAL A 257 -6.02 -4.22 -1.37
N SER A 258 -6.25 -4.73 -2.57
CA SER A 258 -5.16 -4.98 -3.53
C SER A 258 -4.58 -3.66 -4.04
N SER A 259 -3.27 -3.64 -4.29
CA SER A 259 -2.60 -2.49 -4.92
C SER A 259 -3.20 -2.19 -6.30
N ILE A 260 -3.09 -0.94 -6.77
CA ILE A 260 -3.55 -0.55 -8.12
C ILE A 260 -2.94 -1.45 -9.21
N PRO A 261 -1.63 -1.75 -9.21
CA PRO A 261 -1.05 -2.71 -10.16
C PRO A 261 -1.70 -4.09 -10.12
N THR A 262 -2.00 -4.60 -8.92
CA THR A 262 -2.66 -5.91 -8.75
C THR A 262 -4.08 -5.89 -9.31
N PHE A 263 -4.86 -4.83 -9.06
CA PHE A 263 -6.19 -4.72 -9.65
C PHE A 263 -6.14 -4.71 -11.19
N MET A 264 -5.18 -3.97 -11.74
CA MET A 264 -4.97 -3.89 -13.18
C MET A 264 -4.54 -5.24 -13.78
N SER A 265 -3.60 -5.95 -13.16
CA SER A 265 -3.06 -7.21 -13.67
C SER A 265 -4.00 -8.39 -13.49
N ASP A 266 -4.69 -8.46 -12.35
CA ASP A 266 -5.41 -9.66 -11.93
C ASP A 266 -6.91 -9.60 -12.26
N PHE A 267 -7.45 -8.41 -12.52
CA PHE A 267 -8.87 -8.22 -12.81
C PHE A 267 -9.09 -7.54 -14.16
N CYS A 268 -8.49 -6.36 -14.37
CA CYS A 268 -8.75 -5.59 -15.61
C CYS A 268 -8.14 -6.24 -16.86
N ALA A 269 -6.87 -6.66 -16.80
CA ALA A 269 -6.18 -7.24 -17.95
C ALA A 269 -6.83 -8.57 -18.44
N PRO A 270 -7.25 -9.50 -17.57
CA PRO A 270 -8.08 -10.64 -17.96
C PRO A 270 -9.37 -10.22 -18.66
N MET A 271 -10.12 -9.26 -18.09
CA MET A 271 -11.36 -8.79 -18.73
C MET A 271 -11.11 -8.18 -20.11
N LEU A 272 -9.98 -7.48 -20.32
CA LEU A 272 -9.62 -6.98 -21.65
C LEU A 272 -9.34 -8.10 -22.64
N LYS A 273 -8.64 -9.17 -22.21
CA LYS A 273 -8.42 -10.35 -23.06
C LYS A 273 -9.73 -11.00 -23.48
N ALA A 274 -10.67 -11.16 -22.53
CA ALA A 274 -12.00 -11.69 -22.83
C ALA A 274 -12.76 -10.79 -23.80
N GLN A 275 -12.77 -9.47 -23.57
CA GLN A 275 -13.42 -8.50 -24.45
C GLN A 275 -12.87 -8.57 -25.88
N LEU A 276 -11.55 -8.53 -26.04
CA LEU A 276 -10.90 -8.60 -27.35
C LEU A 276 -11.22 -9.92 -28.07
N TRP A 277 -11.28 -11.03 -27.33
CA TRP A 277 -11.70 -12.31 -27.89
C TRP A 277 -13.14 -12.28 -28.37
N CYS A 278 -14.08 -11.81 -27.55
CA CYS A 278 -15.49 -11.64 -27.95
C CYS A 278 -15.61 -10.74 -29.18
N GLN A 279 -14.92 -9.60 -29.23
CA GLN A 279 -14.91 -8.71 -30.38
C GLN A 279 -14.37 -9.37 -31.65
N LEU A 280 -13.30 -10.18 -31.55
CA LEU A 280 -12.76 -10.93 -32.68
C LEU A 280 -13.73 -12.00 -33.19
N VAL A 281 -14.39 -12.72 -32.28
CA VAL A 281 -15.39 -13.73 -32.62
C VAL A 281 -16.60 -13.08 -33.30
N MET A 282 -17.13 -12.00 -32.71
CA MET A 282 -18.22 -11.22 -33.30
C MET A 282 -17.86 -10.68 -34.68
N LYS A 283 -16.66 -10.10 -34.84
CA LYS A 283 -16.20 -9.56 -36.13
C LYS A 283 -16.11 -10.64 -37.21
N LYS A 284 -15.70 -11.86 -36.84
CA LYS A 284 -15.51 -12.97 -37.79
C LYS A 284 -16.80 -13.74 -38.10
N TYR A 285 -17.71 -13.86 -37.14
CA TYR A 285 -18.89 -14.73 -37.21
C TYR A 285 -20.21 -14.01 -36.94
N SER A 286 -20.27 -12.68 -37.14
CA SER A 286 -21.43 -11.83 -36.82
C SER A 286 -22.76 -12.36 -37.35
N SER A 287 -22.77 -12.98 -38.53
CA SER A 287 -23.97 -13.51 -39.18
C SER A 287 -24.58 -14.75 -38.50
N VAL A 288 -23.81 -15.47 -37.69
CA VAL A 288 -24.21 -16.75 -37.07
C VAL A 288 -24.10 -16.76 -35.55
N VAL A 289 -23.34 -15.85 -34.95
CA VAL A 289 -23.08 -15.85 -33.50
C VAL A 289 -24.34 -15.72 -32.65
N SER A 290 -25.33 -14.94 -33.10
CA SER A 290 -26.62 -14.77 -32.42
C SER A 290 -27.48 -16.03 -32.42
N ARG A 291 -27.11 -17.05 -33.21
CA ARG A 291 -27.82 -18.33 -33.29
C ARG A 291 -27.22 -19.39 -32.37
N LEU A 292 -26.15 -19.07 -31.64
CA LEU A 292 -25.43 -20.04 -30.81
C LEU A 292 -25.51 -19.63 -29.33
N PRO A 293 -26.49 -20.12 -28.55
CA PRO A 293 -26.63 -19.82 -27.12
C PRO A 293 -25.37 -20.17 -26.29
N ALA A 294 -24.57 -21.11 -26.77
CA ALA A 294 -23.29 -21.44 -26.16
C ALA A 294 -22.29 -20.26 -26.16
N TYR A 295 -22.37 -19.35 -27.13
CA TYR A 295 -21.55 -18.14 -27.15
C TYR A 295 -21.85 -17.24 -25.95
N ASP A 296 -23.14 -16.99 -25.65
CA ASP A 296 -23.55 -16.19 -24.51
C ASP A 296 -23.13 -16.84 -23.18
N ARG A 297 -23.24 -18.17 -23.07
CA ARG A 297 -22.76 -18.93 -21.91
C ARG A 297 -21.24 -18.79 -21.74
N CYS A 298 -20.49 -18.89 -22.84
CA CYS A 298 -19.04 -18.74 -22.85
C CYS A 298 -18.64 -17.32 -22.44
N GLN A 299 -19.33 -16.30 -22.95
CA GLN A 299 -19.11 -14.90 -22.60
C GLN A 299 -19.32 -14.66 -21.09
N LYS A 300 -20.43 -15.15 -20.53
CA LYS A 300 -20.70 -15.08 -19.08
C LYS A 300 -19.62 -15.80 -18.26
N MET A 301 -19.18 -16.98 -18.71
CA MET A 301 -18.09 -17.71 -18.06
C MET A 301 -16.78 -16.91 -18.11
N LEU A 302 -16.45 -16.27 -19.22
CA LEU A 302 -15.23 -15.45 -19.35
C LEU A 302 -15.20 -14.27 -18.38
N TRP A 303 -16.36 -13.75 -18.00
CA TRP A 303 -16.51 -12.69 -17.00
C TRP A 303 -16.58 -13.20 -15.55
N SER A 304 -16.47 -14.51 -15.32
CA SER A 304 -16.51 -15.11 -13.99
C SER A 304 -15.10 -15.29 -13.40
N GLU A 305 -15.03 -15.68 -12.12
CA GLU A 305 -13.78 -16.00 -11.44
C GLU A 305 -13.01 -17.14 -12.12
N ARG A 306 -13.74 -18.11 -12.69
CA ARG A 306 -13.16 -19.20 -13.47
C ARG A 306 -12.47 -18.66 -14.73
N GLY A 307 -13.16 -17.83 -15.50
CA GLY A 307 -12.61 -17.20 -16.70
C GLY A 307 -11.39 -16.33 -16.39
N ARG A 308 -11.49 -15.50 -15.34
CA ARG A 308 -10.39 -14.66 -14.83
C ARG A 308 -9.16 -15.50 -14.50
N THR A 309 -9.32 -16.59 -13.74
CA THR A 309 -8.23 -17.46 -13.32
C THR A 309 -7.51 -18.09 -14.51
N CYS A 310 -8.26 -18.63 -15.48
CA CYS A 310 -7.66 -19.20 -16.70
C CYS A 310 -6.83 -18.16 -17.48
N MET A 311 -7.37 -16.94 -17.67
CA MET A 311 -6.68 -15.88 -18.41
C MET A 311 -5.46 -15.31 -17.68
N ARG A 312 -5.46 -15.33 -16.35
CA ARG A 312 -4.34 -14.93 -15.50
C ARG A 312 -3.21 -15.95 -15.57
N LEU A 313 -3.52 -17.25 -15.59
CA LEU A 313 -2.56 -18.34 -15.76
C LEU A 313 -1.97 -18.42 -17.18
N GLY A 314 -2.41 -17.55 -18.09
CA GLY A 314 -1.90 -17.50 -19.46
C GLY A 314 -2.48 -18.59 -20.37
N VAL A 315 -3.57 -19.25 -19.96
CA VAL A 315 -4.29 -20.19 -20.82
C VAL A 315 -4.83 -19.42 -22.02
N GLY A 316 -4.38 -19.79 -23.23
CA GLY A 316 -4.84 -19.15 -24.45
C GLY A 316 -6.31 -19.44 -24.68
N LEU A 317 -7.17 -18.43 -24.79
CA LEU A 317 -8.63 -18.62 -24.83
C LEU A 317 -9.07 -19.66 -25.86
N SER A 318 -8.51 -19.60 -27.07
CA SER A 318 -8.86 -20.50 -28.18
C SER A 318 -7.93 -21.71 -28.33
N GLY A 319 -6.95 -21.86 -27.46
CA GLY A 319 -5.86 -22.82 -27.63
C GLY A 319 -4.86 -22.43 -28.71
N ASP A 320 -3.70 -23.09 -28.71
CA ASP A 320 -2.84 -23.19 -29.87
C ASP A 320 -3.41 -24.31 -30.76
N PRO A 321 -3.76 -24.04 -32.03
CA PRO A 321 -4.25 -25.08 -32.94
C PRO A 321 -3.26 -26.23 -33.15
N LYS A 322 -1.98 -26.07 -32.78
CA LYS A 322 -0.96 -27.13 -32.84
C LYS A 322 -0.88 -28.00 -31.59
N ILE A 323 -1.52 -27.60 -30.49
CA ILE A 323 -1.46 -28.31 -29.21
C ILE A 323 -2.87 -28.77 -28.87
N GLU A 324 -3.09 -30.07 -28.99
CA GLU A 324 -4.36 -30.71 -28.66
C GLU A 324 -4.70 -30.51 -27.16
N GLY A 325 -5.96 -30.22 -26.86
CA GLY A 325 -6.41 -29.91 -25.49
C GLY A 325 -5.97 -28.55 -24.96
N SER A 326 -5.29 -27.72 -25.76
CA SER A 326 -4.93 -26.37 -25.32
C SER A 326 -6.12 -25.41 -25.37
N GLY A 327 -6.19 -24.54 -24.36
CA GLY A 327 -7.15 -23.45 -24.27
C GLY A 327 -8.34 -23.69 -23.35
N ILE A 328 -9.27 -22.74 -23.31
CA ILE A 328 -10.45 -22.87 -22.45
C ILE A 328 -11.49 -23.72 -23.20
N PRO A 329 -11.90 -24.90 -22.67
CA PRO A 329 -12.77 -25.83 -23.38
C PRO A 329 -14.04 -25.18 -23.94
N GLU A 330 -14.69 -24.31 -23.18
CA GLU A 330 -15.88 -23.59 -23.62
C GLU A 330 -15.61 -22.67 -24.82
N CYS A 331 -14.49 -21.97 -24.83
CA CYS A 331 -14.10 -21.10 -25.94
C CYS A 331 -13.76 -21.90 -27.20
N VAL A 332 -13.06 -23.03 -27.04
CA VAL A 332 -12.71 -23.93 -28.15
C VAL A 332 -13.98 -24.52 -28.76
N SER A 333 -14.90 -25.01 -27.93
CA SER A 333 -16.16 -25.60 -28.36
C SER A 333 -17.05 -24.58 -29.10
N VAL A 334 -17.17 -23.35 -28.57
CA VAL A 334 -17.89 -22.26 -29.24
C VAL A 334 -17.28 -21.93 -30.60
N LEU A 335 -15.95 -21.83 -30.70
CA LEU A 335 -15.29 -21.56 -31.98
C LEU A 335 -15.50 -22.68 -32.99
N GLN A 336 -15.53 -23.94 -32.54
CA GLN A 336 -15.80 -25.08 -33.41
C GLN A 336 -17.26 -25.05 -33.90
N GLY A 337 -18.21 -24.77 -33.01
CA GLY A 337 -19.62 -24.59 -33.36
C GLY A 337 -19.83 -23.46 -34.39
N LEU A 338 -19.19 -22.30 -34.17
CA LEU A 338 -19.28 -21.18 -35.11
C LEU A 338 -18.66 -21.50 -36.47
N LYS A 339 -17.56 -22.26 -36.53
CA LYS A 339 -16.99 -22.73 -37.81
C LYS A 339 -17.93 -23.69 -38.54
N ASN A 340 -18.57 -24.62 -37.82
CA ASN A 340 -19.53 -25.55 -38.41
C ASN A 340 -20.74 -24.81 -38.98
N LEU A 341 -21.30 -23.85 -38.23
CA LEU A 341 -22.39 -22.98 -38.67
C LEU A 341 -22.02 -22.16 -39.91
N ALA A 342 -20.83 -21.55 -39.91
CA ALA A 342 -20.34 -20.77 -41.04
C ALA A 342 -20.11 -21.64 -42.29
N ALA A 343 -19.82 -22.93 -42.11
CA ALA A 343 -19.71 -23.91 -43.19
C ALA A 343 -21.05 -24.53 -43.62
N GLY A 344 -22.18 -24.08 -43.07
CA GLY A 344 -23.51 -24.59 -43.39
C GLY A 344 -23.82 -25.98 -42.82
N ARG A 345 -23.09 -26.43 -41.80
CA ARG A 345 -23.34 -27.71 -41.10
C ARG A 345 -24.37 -27.51 -39.98
N ALA A 346 -25.15 -28.55 -39.67
CA ALA A 346 -26.20 -28.52 -38.66
C ALA A 346 -25.67 -28.20 -37.25
N VAL A 347 -26.51 -27.57 -36.43
CA VAL A 347 -26.15 -26.94 -35.13
C VAL A 347 -25.97 -27.97 -34.01
N ASP A 348 -26.63 -29.12 -34.13
CA ASP A 348 -26.88 -30.06 -33.03
C ASP A 348 -25.59 -30.65 -32.40
N GLU A 349 -24.48 -30.71 -33.15
CA GLU A 349 -23.19 -31.22 -32.64
C GLU A 349 -22.47 -30.23 -31.71
N ALA A 350 -22.69 -28.92 -31.87
CA ALA A 350 -21.96 -27.90 -31.11
C ALA A 350 -22.53 -27.70 -29.69
N GLU A 351 -23.85 -27.78 -29.53
CA GLU A 351 -24.48 -27.70 -28.20
C GLU A 351 -24.15 -28.93 -27.35
N SER A 352 -24.21 -30.13 -27.95
CA SER A 352 -23.83 -31.38 -27.27
C SER A 352 -22.37 -31.36 -26.78
N ALA A 353 -21.44 -30.78 -27.54
CA ALA A 353 -20.03 -30.68 -27.13
C ALA A 353 -19.78 -29.72 -25.95
N VAL A 354 -20.55 -28.63 -25.82
CA VAL A 354 -20.44 -27.69 -24.69
C VAL A 354 -21.00 -28.30 -23.40
N ASP A 355 -22.13 -29.00 -23.52
CA ASP A 355 -22.74 -29.68 -22.39
C ASP A 355 -21.95 -30.94 -21.98
N ALA A 356 -21.33 -31.64 -22.95
CA ALA A 356 -20.37 -32.70 -22.69
C ALA A 356 -19.10 -32.17 -22.00
N ALA A 357 -18.52 -31.04 -22.44
CA ALA A 357 -17.35 -30.46 -21.78
C ALA A 357 -17.61 -30.05 -20.31
N LYS A 358 -18.86 -29.68 -19.97
CA LYS A 358 -19.30 -29.54 -18.58
C LYS A 358 -19.32 -30.88 -17.85
N ALA A 359 -19.85 -31.93 -18.49
CA ALA A 359 -19.94 -33.27 -17.91
C ALA A 359 -18.56 -33.93 -17.69
N THR A 360 -17.62 -33.80 -18.64
CA THR A 360 -16.28 -34.42 -18.54
C THR A 360 -15.42 -33.82 -17.41
N VAL A 361 -15.67 -32.55 -17.04
CA VAL A 361 -15.04 -31.93 -15.86
C VAL A 361 -15.73 -32.37 -14.56
N THR A 362 -16.98 -32.80 -14.64
CA THR A 362 -17.75 -33.34 -13.50
C THR A 362 -17.46 -34.83 -13.27
N GLU A 363 -17.15 -35.61 -14.32
CA GLU A 363 -16.84 -37.05 -14.25
C GLU A 363 -15.42 -37.41 -13.80
N HIS A 364 -14.47 -36.47 -13.83
CA HIS A 364 -13.19 -36.66 -13.10
C HIS A 364 -13.35 -36.65 -11.57
N LYS A 365 -14.59 -36.66 -11.06
CA LYS A 365 -14.95 -36.76 -9.65
C LYS A 365 -15.46 -38.15 -9.22
N LEU A 366 -15.54 -39.15 -10.09
CA LEU A 366 -16.04 -40.49 -9.72
C LEU A 366 -15.24 -41.63 -10.38
N VAL A 367 -14.08 -41.96 -9.79
CA VAL A 367 -13.55 -43.33 -9.77
C VAL A 367 -12.91 -43.57 -8.40
N VAL A 368 -13.69 -44.08 -7.46
CA VAL A 368 -13.18 -44.89 -6.35
C VAL A 368 -13.95 -46.20 -6.44
N GLU A 369 -13.21 -47.28 -6.70
CA GLU A 369 -13.72 -48.64 -6.83
C GLU A 369 -14.43 -49.09 -5.54
N GLY A 370 -15.53 -49.81 -5.73
CA GLY A 370 -16.36 -50.33 -4.66
C GLY A 370 -15.70 -51.45 -3.84
N GLY A 371 -16.18 -51.58 -2.62
CA GLY A 371 -16.10 -52.78 -1.81
C GLY A 371 -17.45 -52.93 -1.10
N ASP A 372 -18.17 -54.00 -1.45
CA ASP A 372 -19.39 -54.47 -0.79
C ASP A 372 -19.13 -54.79 0.69
N ASP A 373 -20.09 -54.47 1.56
CA ASP A 373 -20.61 -55.44 2.53
C ASP A 373 -21.90 -54.92 3.20
N GLU A 374 -22.90 -55.79 3.21
CA GLU A 374 -24.19 -55.63 3.86
C GLU A 374 -24.08 -55.70 5.39
N SER A 375 -24.76 -54.82 6.11
CA SER A 375 -25.62 -55.20 7.24
C SER A 375 -26.43 -53.98 7.72
N GLY A 376 -27.75 -54.15 7.83
CA GLY A 376 -28.64 -53.13 8.36
C GLY A 376 -28.66 -53.07 9.88
N ILE A 377 -29.32 -52.03 10.39
CA ILE A 377 -30.28 -51.99 11.52
C ILE A 377 -30.21 -50.63 12.27
N LEU A 378 -31.41 -50.04 12.40
CA LEU A 378 -31.96 -49.10 13.39
C LEU A 378 -31.64 -47.60 13.34
N ALA A 379 -32.72 -46.89 13.68
CA ALA A 379 -32.97 -45.47 13.67
C ALA A 379 -32.53 -44.77 14.97
N ASP A 380 -32.60 -43.45 14.91
CA ASP A 380 -32.53 -42.45 15.98
C ASP A 380 -31.14 -41.97 16.42
N ASP A 381 -30.67 -40.90 15.77
CA ASP A 381 -30.33 -39.61 16.43
C ASP A 381 -29.98 -38.55 15.37
N ILE A 382 -30.90 -37.62 15.11
CA ILE A 382 -30.67 -36.47 14.23
C ILE A 382 -29.93 -35.40 15.05
N MET A 383 -28.61 -35.51 15.11
CA MET A 383 -27.74 -34.34 15.22
C MET A 383 -27.39 -33.90 13.80
N MET A 384 -27.81 -32.69 13.40
CA MET A 384 -27.36 -32.08 12.14
C MET A 384 -25.86 -31.78 12.25
N GLU A 385 -25.03 -32.77 11.96
CA GLU A 385 -23.64 -32.53 11.59
C GLU A 385 -23.64 -31.70 10.31
N ALA A 386 -22.94 -30.56 10.35
CA ALA A 386 -22.75 -29.71 9.19
C ALA A 386 -22.24 -30.55 8.02
N PRO A 387 -22.76 -30.36 6.79
CA PRO A 387 -22.32 -31.14 5.65
C PRO A 387 -20.80 -31.01 5.54
N LEU A 388 -20.11 -32.15 5.66
CA LEU A 388 -18.69 -32.27 5.38
C LEU A 388 -18.46 -31.64 4.02
N VAL A 389 -17.85 -30.45 4.02
CA VAL A 389 -17.47 -29.75 2.80
C VAL A 389 -16.50 -30.68 2.08
N GLU A 390 -16.99 -31.28 1.01
CA GLU A 390 -16.23 -32.21 0.17
C GLU A 390 -14.99 -31.44 -0.31
N LYS A 391 -13.83 -31.80 0.25
CA LYS A 391 -12.60 -31.06 0.02
C LYS A 391 -12.25 -31.12 -1.47
N ASP A 392 -11.88 -29.96 -2.01
CA ASP A 392 -11.53 -29.82 -3.42
C ASP A 392 -10.33 -30.74 -3.74
N PRO A 393 -10.45 -31.70 -4.67
CA PRO A 393 -9.41 -32.69 -4.95
C PRO A 393 -8.12 -32.06 -5.50
N VAL A 394 -8.18 -30.85 -6.07
CA VAL A 394 -6.98 -30.10 -6.46
C VAL A 394 -6.29 -29.54 -5.23
N LEU A 395 -7.06 -29.08 -4.25
CA LEU A 395 -6.58 -28.59 -2.97
C LEU A 395 -6.05 -29.74 -2.11
N GLU A 396 -6.70 -30.91 -2.10
CA GLU A 396 -6.18 -32.11 -1.46
C GLU A 396 -4.90 -32.59 -2.13
N LYS A 397 -4.81 -32.59 -3.46
CA LYS A 397 -3.58 -32.96 -4.16
C LYS A 397 -2.46 -31.94 -3.96
N ALA A 398 -2.79 -30.65 -3.85
CA ALA A 398 -1.84 -29.60 -3.52
C ALA A 398 -1.40 -29.68 -2.05
N GLU A 399 -2.29 -30.04 -1.13
CA GLU A 399 -1.99 -30.32 0.27
C GLU A 399 -1.16 -31.59 0.40
N GLU A 400 -1.47 -32.66 -0.33
CA GLU A 400 -0.71 -33.91 -0.37
C GLU A 400 0.70 -33.66 -0.93
N LEU A 401 0.83 -32.93 -2.05
CA LEU A 401 2.11 -32.49 -2.59
C LEU A 401 2.85 -31.56 -1.63
N GLY A 402 2.14 -30.64 -0.97
CA GLY A 402 2.69 -29.74 0.03
C GLY A 402 3.20 -30.46 1.27
N LEU A 403 2.46 -31.46 1.76
CA LEU A 403 2.81 -32.34 2.87
C LEU A 403 3.97 -33.26 2.49
N SER A 404 4.00 -33.78 1.27
CA SER A 404 5.11 -34.56 0.71
C SER A 404 6.38 -33.72 0.54
N VAL A 405 6.26 -32.44 0.13
CA VAL A 405 7.41 -31.53 0.09
C VAL A 405 7.84 -31.14 1.50
N ARG A 406 6.90 -30.90 2.42
CA ARG A 406 7.17 -30.51 3.81
C ARG A 406 7.81 -31.63 4.62
N SER A 407 7.46 -32.90 4.36
CA SER A 407 8.09 -34.06 5.01
C SER A 407 9.54 -34.26 4.59
N ASN A 408 9.96 -33.64 3.48
CA ASN A 408 11.35 -33.59 3.01
C ASN A 408 12.12 -32.33 3.50
N ILE A 409 11.48 -31.47 4.29
CA ILE A 409 12.12 -30.29 4.91
C ILE A 409 12.34 -30.61 6.39
N HIS A 410 13.61 -30.72 6.76
CA HIS A 410 14.03 -30.94 8.15
C HIS A 410 14.61 -29.65 8.71
N LEU A 411 14.09 -29.22 9.88
CA LEU A 411 14.58 -28.06 10.60
C LEU A 411 15.38 -28.52 11.81
N PHE A 412 16.59 -27.97 11.94
CA PHE A 412 17.48 -28.23 13.07
C PHE A 412 17.82 -26.90 13.71
N HIS A 413 17.76 -26.87 15.04
CA HIS A 413 17.98 -25.63 15.80
C HIS A 413 19.41 -25.50 16.32
N ASP A 414 20.20 -26.56 16.24
CA ASP A 414 21.59 -26.57 16.67
C ASP A 414 22.41 -27.60 15.88
N MET A 415 23.74 -27.46 15.96
CA MET A 415 24.70 -28.28 15.23
C MET A 415 24.70 -29.75 15.61
N LYS A 416 24.42 -30.05 16.89
CA LYS A 416 24.44 -31.42 17.40
C LYS A 416 23.24 -32.18 16.88
N THR A 417 22.04 -31.60 16.99
CA THR A 417 20.80 -32.19 16.45
C THR A 417 20.84 -32.30 14.93
N PHE A 418 21.46 -31.34 14.24
CA PHE A 418 21.75 -31.46 12.80
C PHE A 418 22.63 -32.66 12.50
N GLY A 419 23.78 -32.83 13.18
CA GLY A 419 24.70 -33.93 12.91
C GLY A 419 24.07 -35.30 13.13
N ASP A 420 23.41 -35.49 14.28
CA ASP A 420 22.76 -36.75 14.64
C ASP A 420 21.59 -37.08 13.68
N GLY A 421 20.79 -36.08 13.32
CA GLY A 421 19.65 -36.25 12.40
C GLY A 421 20.07 -36.44 10.95
N PHE A 422 21.07 -35.67 10.46
CA PHE A 422 21.51 -35.70 9.07
C PHE A 422 22.12 -37.05 8.68
N VAL A 423 22.89 -37.67 9.58
CA VAL A 423 23.47 -39.01 9.37
C VAL A 423 22.39 -40.07 9.20
N GLY A 424 21.27 -39.97 9.94
CA GLY A 424 20.15 -40.90 9.82
C GLY A 424 19.27 -40.67 8.58
N LEU A 425 19.19 -39.42 8.10
CA LEU A 425 18.30 -39.01 7.01
C LEU A 425 18.94 -39.16 5.62
N CYS A 426 20.26 -39.09 5.52
CA CYS A 426 20.96 -39.00 4.24
C CYS A 426 21.81 -40.24 3.93
N ARG A 427 21.81 -40.64 2.64
CA ARG A 427 22.71 -41.65 2.08
C ARG A 427 23.78 -40.96 1.25
N ALA A 428 24.86 -41.67 0.92
CA ALA A 428 25.99 -41.13 0.13
C ALA A 428 25.57 -40.45 -1.20
N THR A 429 24.45 -40.85 -1.78
CA THR A 429 23.90 -40.33 -3.05
C THR A 429 22.72 -39.38 -2.89
N THR A 430 22.34 -39.01 -1.66
CA THR A 430 21.20 -38.13 -1.40
C THR A 430 21.46 -36.73 -1.97
N ARG A 431 20.54 -36.24 -2.80
CA ARG A 431 20.61 -34.88 -3.34
C ARG A 431 19.82 -33.92 -2.47
N GLY A 432 20.48 -32.88 -1.95
CA GLY A 432 19.88 -31.98 -0.98
C GLY A 432 20.41 -30.55 -1.02
N GLY A 433 19.57 -29.61 -0.57
CA GLY A 433 19.93 -28.22 -0.32
C GLY A 433 19.94 -27.96 1.18
N ILE A 434 21.05 -27.45 1.72
CA ILE A 434 21.17 -27.05 3.12
C ILE A 434 21.16 -25.54 3.17
N TYR A 435 20.24 -24.97 3.93
CA TYR A 435 20.09 -23.53 4.10
C TYR A 435 20.30 -23.17 5.56
N ILE A 436 21.16 -22.18 5.79
CA ILE A 436 21.50 -21.71 7.13
C ILE A 436 20.87 -20.34 7.32
N ASP A 437 20.12 -20.22 8.41
CA ASP A 437 19.57 -18.97 8.92
C ASP A 437 20.11 -18.77 10.34
N GLU A 438 21.00 -17.79 10.51
CA GLU A 438 21.73 -17.57 11.75
C GLU A 438 21.45 -16.16 12.27
N ALA A 439 20.96 -16.03 13.50
CA ALA A 439 20.51 -14.76 14.09
C ALA A 439 21.65 -13.81 14.51
N THR A 440 22.90 -14.11 14.16
CA THR A 440 24.07 -13.35 14.61
C THR A 440 24.55 -12.32 13.60
N SER A 441 24.95 -11.15 14.10
CA SER A 441 25.55 -10.08 13.29
C SER A 441 27.01 -10.32 12.94
N LYS A 442 27.64 -11.42 13.40
CA LYS A 442 29.10 -11.65 13.26
C LYS A 442 29.42 -12.65 12.15
N ALA A 443 29.89 -12.17 11.00
CA ALA A 443 30.19 -13.00 9.82
C ALA A 443 31.22 -14.12 10.07
N LYS A 444 32.16 -13.94 11.00
CA LYS A 444 33.16 -14.96 11.34
C LYS A 444 32.56 -16.18 12.04
N ILE A 445 31.49 -15.99 12.82
CA ILE A 445 30.79 -17.08 13.53
C ILE A 445 30.05 -17.92 12.49
N ILE A 446 29.21 -17.26 11.69
CA ILE A 446 28.50 -17.84 10.55
C ILE A 446 29.42 -18.68 9.64
N LEU A 447 30.59 -18.14 9.28
CA LEU A 447 31.54 -18.87 8.42
C LEU A 447 32.22 -20.05 9.13
N GLY A 448 32.42 -19.97 10.45
CA GLY A 448 32.90 -21.07 11.27
C GLY A 448 31.88 -22.21 11.31
N ASP A 449 30.62 -21.87 11.60
CA ASP A 449 29.52 -22.82 11.71
C ASP A 449 29.25 -23.47 10.33
N MET A 450 29.32 -22.70 9.24
CA MET A 450 29.30 -23.24 7.86
C MET A 450 30.43 -24.24 7.58
N ALA A 451 31.65 -23.96 8.05
CA ALA A 451 32.78 -24.86 7.83
C ALA A 451 32.60 -26.18 8.58
N GLU A 452 32.06 -26.12 9.80
CA GLU A 452 31.75 -27.28 10.62
C GLU A 452 30.59 -28.10 10.02
N LEU A 453 29.51 -27.44 9.59
CA LEU A 453 28.40 -28.07 8.87
C LEU A 453 28.89 -28.80 7.62
N TRP A 454 29.74 -28.14 6.82
CA TRP A 454 30.25 -28.75 5.61
C TRP A 454 31.09 -30.01 5.88
N LYS A 455 31.83 -30.06 7.00
CA LYS A 455 32.58 -31.26 7.41
C LYS A 455 31.62 -32.40 7.74
N VAL A 456 30.57 -32.14 8.50
CA VAL A 456 29.55 -33.14 8.88
C VAL A 456 28.79 -33.64 7.64
N VAL A 457 28.42 -32.74 6.73
CA VAL A 457 27.70 -33.11 5.51
C VAL A 457 28.55 -34.01 4.61
N THR A 458 29.82 -33.65 4.44
CA THR A 458 30.73 -34.36 3.53
C THR A 458 31.35 -35.62 4.12
N SER A 459 31.11 -35.92 5.39
CA SER A 459 31.40 -37.24 5.97
C SER A 459 30.33 -38.29 5.65
N VAL A 460 29.12 -37.84 5.30
CA VAL A 460 27.95 -38.71 5.04
C VAL A 460 27.59 -38.76 3.55
N VAL A 461 27.60 -37.61 2.88
CA VAL A 461 27.13 -37.45 1.50
C VAL A 461 28.26 -36.99 0.58
N ASP A 462 28.34 -37.58 -0.61
CA ASP A 462 29.33 -37.16 -1.59
C ASP A 462 29.08 -35.71 -2.03
N ARG A 463 30.17 -34.94 -2.12
CA ARG A 463 30.21 -33.49 -2.35
C ARG A 463 29.45 -33.06 -3.60
N GLN A 464 29.33 -33.94 -4.59
CA GLN A 464 28.64 -33.64 -5.84
C GLN A 464 27.11 -33.59 -5.72
N TYR A 465 26.53 -34.11 -4.63
CA TYR A 465 25.08 -34.25 -4.46
C TYR A 465 24.47 -33.21 -3.51
N VAL A 466 25.27 -32.50 -2.72
CA VAL A 466 24.77 -31.50 -1.77
C VAL A 466 25.14 -30.09 -2.18
N SER A 467 24.16 -29.20 -2.08
CA SER A 467 24.37 -27.75 -2.20
C SER A 467 24.11 -27.10 -0.86
N MET A 468 24.95 -26.15 -0.47
CA MET A 468 24.78 -25.37 0.76
C MET A 468 24.60 -23.89 0.39
N GLY A 469 23.64 -23.24 1.03
CA GLY A 469 23.30 -21.84 0.83
C GLY A 469 23.11 -21.13 2.17
N ILE A 470 23.28 -19.82 2.15
CA ILE A 470 23.04 -18.96 3.30
C ILE A 470 22.24 -17.73 2.87
N PHE A 471 21.31 -17.31 3.71
CA PHE A 471 20.57 -16.08 3.49
C PHE A 471 21.40 -14.89 3.96
N CYS A 472 22.13 -14.25 3.04
CA CYS A 472 23.01 -13.13 3.40
C CYS A 472 22.27 -11.79 3.60
N GLY A 473 21.04 -11.61 3.12
CA GLY A 473 20.35 -10.31 3.18
C GLY A 473 21.24 -9.14 2.71
N LYS A 474 21.35 -8.07 3.53
CA LYS A 474 22.22 -6.88 3.30
C LYS A 474 23.69 -7.08 3.73
N ARG A 475 24.13 -8.30 4.07
CA ARG A 475 25.46 -8.60 4.65
C ARG A 475 26.56 -8.72 3.61
N HIS A 476 26.99 -7.59 3.05
CA HIS A 476 28.08 -7.53 2.07
C HIS A 476 29.43 -7.98 2.64
N ASP A 477 29.64 -7.87 3.96
CA ASP A 477 30.79 -8.42 4.67
C ASP A 477 30.88 -9.94 4.51
N LEU A 478 29.76 -10.64 4.62
CA LEU A 478 29.65 -12.09 4.43
C LEU A 478 29.90 -12.51 2.98
N VAL A 479 29.26 -11.82 2.04
CA VAL A 479 29.50 -12.05 0.60
C VAL A 479 30.95 -11.79 0.24
N THR A 480 31.54 -10.71 0.77
CA THR A 480 32.95 -10.37 0.54
C THR A 480 33.84 -11.45 1.12
N LEU A 481 33.67 -11.86 2.38
CA LEU A 481 34.50 -12.88 3.02
C LEU A 481 34.45 -14.23 2.28
N VAL A 482 33.27 -14.64 1.79
CA VAL A 482 33.11 -15.87 0.97
C VAL A 482 33.78 -15.72 -0.40
N VAL A 483 33.63 -14.56 -1.05
CA VAL A 483 34.16 -14.30 -2.41
C VAL A 483 35.67 -14.04 -2.42
N THR A 484 36.21 -13.37 -1.40
CA THR A 484 37.64 -13.06 -1.28
C THR A 484 38.47 -14.27 -0.84
N GLY A 485 37.83 -15.39 -0.49
CA GLY A 485 38.51 -16.66 -0.20
C GLY A 485 39.38 -16.63 1.06
N THR A 486 39.07 -15.70 1.98
CA THR A 486 39.63 -15.63 3.35
C THR A 486 39.07 -16.71 4.28
N VAL A 487 38.22 -17.59 3.75
CA VAL A 487 37.63 -18.74 4.43
C VAL A 487 38.38 -20.03 4.07
N ASP A 488 38.29 -21.01 4.96
CA ASP A 488 38.93 -22.32 4.88
C ASP A 488 38.73 -22.98 3.47
N PRO A 489 39.73 -23.68 2.90
CA PRO A 489 39.68 -24.21 1.53
C PRO A 489 38.42 -25.01 1.13
N PRO A 490 37.76 -25.78 2.03
CA PRO A 490 36.53 -26.49 1.70
C PRO A 490 35.39 -25.57 1.22
N LEU A 491 35.37 -24.30 1.66
CA LEU A 491 34.28 -23.36 1.39
C LEU A 491 34.48 -22.57 0.08
N LYS A 492 35.65 -22.64 -0.56
CA LYS A 492 35.96 -21.92 -1.82
C LYS A 492 35.13 -22.39 -3.03
N ARG A 493 34.41 -23.51 -2.92
CA ARG A 493 33.55 -24.06 -3.98
C ARG A 493 32.05 -23.88 -3.71
N LEU A 494 31.65 -23.20 -2.63
CA LEU A 494 30.26 -22.81 -2.45
C LEU A 494 29.83 -21.91 -3.60
N ARG A 495 28.77 -22.30 -4.30
CA ARG A 495 28.09 -21.40 -5.25
C ARG A 495 27.28 -20.39 -4.42
N VAL A 496 27.84 -19.21 -4.22
CA VAL A 496 27.06 -18.04 -3.76
C VAL A 496 26.07 -17.70 -4.86
N LYS A 497 24.86 -18.26 -4.79
CA LYS A 497 23.74 -17.78 -5.57
C LYS A 497 23.18 -16.54 -4.86
N THR A 498 23.82 -15.40 -5.06
CA THR A 498 23.10 -14.13 -4.93
C THR A 498 22.02 -14.12 -6.00
N PHE A 499 20.77 -13.84 -5.62
CA PHE A 499 19.64 -13.65 -6.54
C PHE A 499 19.81 -12.34 -7.37
N LEU A 500 20.98 -12.14 -7.98
CA LEU A 500 21.37 -10.95 -8.74
C LEU A 500 22.07 -11.34 -10.04
N LYS A 501 21.40 -11.07 -11.16
CA LYS A 501 21.73 -11.41 -12.55
C LYS A 501 23.04 -10.78 -13.10
N ASN A 502 23.73 -9.94 -12.34
CA ASN A 502 24.75 -9.00 -12.86
C ASN A 502 26.22 -9.39 -12.64
N VAL A 503 26.51 -10.43 -11.85
CA VAL A 503 27.91 -10.84 -11.57
C VAL A 503 28.54 -11.57 -12.77
N ASP A 504 27.76 -12.37 -13.50
CA ASP A 504 28.24 -13.12 -14.67
C ASP A 504 28.56 -12.23 -15.88
N GLN A 505 27.83 -11.12 -16.04
CA GLN A 505 28.12 -10.12 -17.08
C GLN A 505 29.44 -9.39 -16.82
N SER A 506 29.72 -9.04 -15.56
CA SER A 506 30.95 -8.34 -15.18
C SER A 506 32.19 -9.23 -15.33
N ARG A 507 32.08 -10.52 -15.02
CA ARG A 507 33.15 -11.51 -15.23
C ARG A 507 33.45 -11.76 -16.70
N SER A 508 32.41 -11.83 -17.52
CA SER A 508 32.54 -12.02 -18.97
C SER A 508 33.22 -10.83 -19.63
N ARG A 509 32.84 -9.61 -19.23
CA ARG A 509 33.45 -8.37 -19.72
C ARG A 509 34.93 -8.24 -19.32
N TRP A 510 35.30 -8.61 -18.09
CA TRP A 510 36.71 -8.60 -17.66
C TRP A 510 37.58 -9.59 -18.45
N LYS A 511 37.05 -10.78 -18.79
CA LYS A 511 37.78 -11.75 -19.62
C LYS A 511 38.04 -11.22 -21.02
N GLN A 512 37.11 -10.45 -21.59
CA GLN A 512 37.19 -9.88 -22.93
C GLN A 512 38.10 -8.65 -23.06
N MET A 513 38.46 -7.99 -21.95
CA MET A 513 39.36 -6.83 -21.99
C MET A 513 40.80 -7.23 -22.33
N SER A 514 41.44 -6.43 -23.20
CA SER A 514 42.84 -6.55 -23.54
C SER A 514 43.77 -6.23 -22.36
N LYS A 515 45.03 -6.65 -22.44
CA LYS A 515 46.03 -6.40 -21.38
C LYS A 515 46.25 -4.89 -21.15
N LYS A 516 46.18 -4.09 -22.22
CA LYS A 516 46.29 -2.62 -22.17
C LYS A 516 45.10 -1.98 -21.46
N GLU A 517 43.89 -2.51 -21.65
CA GLU A 517 42.68 -2.05 -20.95
C GLU A 517 42.64 -2.46 -19.48
N LYS A 518 43.30 -3.58 -19.12
CA LYS A 518 43.42 -4.06 -17.73
C LYS A 518 44.48 -3.29 -16.93
N GLN A 519 45.50 -2.76 -17.60
CA GLN A 519 46.66 -2.14 -16.95
C GLN A 519 46.33 -1.00 -15.97
N PRO A 520 45.41 -0.05 -16.28
CA PRO A 520 45.06 1.02 -15.35
C PRO A 520 44.44 0.52 -14.04
N PHE A 521 43.71 -0.60 -14.09
CA PHE A 521 43.10 -1.22 -12.91
C PHE A 521 44.15 -1.92 -12.04
N VAL A 522 45.14 -2.55 -12.67
CA VAL A 522 46.29 -3.16 -11.97
C VAL A 522 47.16 -2.08 -11.32
N ASP A 523 47.46 -1.00 -12.05
CA ASP A 523 48.27 0.11 -11.53
C ASP A 523 47.57 0.84 -10.37
N ALA A 524 46.24 0.97 -10.42
CA ALA A 524 45.45 1.52 -9.33
C ALA A 524 45.50 0.63 -8.07
N ALA A 525 45.41 -0.70 -8.23
CA ALA A 525 45.49 -1.64 -7.12
C ALA A 525 46.89 -1.66 -6.46
N VAL A 526 47.96 -1.60 -7.25
CA VAL A 526 49.34 -1.51 -6.75
C VAL A 526 49.57 -0.20 -6.01
N LYS A 527 48.99 0.91 -6.49
CA LYS A 527 49.08 2.23 -5.84
C LYS A 527 48.34 2.27 -4.50
N ASP A 528 47.16 1.64 -4.41
CA ASP A 528 46.41 1.53 -3.15
C ASP A 528 47.12 0.64 -2.13
N HIS A 529 47.75 -0.45 -2.56
CA HIS A 529 48.55 -1.31 -1.68
C HIS A 529 49.77 -0.57 -1.09
N ARG A 530 50.45 0.26 -1.89
CA ARG A 530 51.57 1.09 -1.42
C ARG A 530 51.12 2.17 -0.42
N LYS A 531 49.96 2.78 -0.64
CA LYS A 531 49.37 3.74 0.31
C LYS A 531 48.98 3.10 1.64
N HIS A 532 48.41 1.90 1.60
CA HIS A 532 48.03 1.19 2.82
C HIS A 532 49.27 0.83 3.68
N ASN A 533 50.38 0.47 3.05
CA ASN A 533 51.64 0.21 3.76
C ASN A 533 52.33 1.48 4.29
N ALA A 534 52.11 2.64 3.65
CA ALA A 534 52.58 3.94 4.16
C ALA A 534 51.77 4.39 5.39
N LEU A 535 50.43 4.25 5.35
CA LEU A 535 49.55 4.60 6.47
C LEU A 535 49.84 3.77 7.74
N LYS A 536 50.23 2.50 7.56
CA LYS A 536 50.68 1.63 8.66
C LYS A 536 51.99 2.09 9.32
N ARG A 537 52.83 2.85 8.61
CA ARG A 537 54.07 3.41 9.17
C ARG A 537 53.83 4.73 9.90
N GLU A 538 52.88 5.54 9.46
CA GLU A 538 52.53 6.81 10.12
C GLU A 538 51.75 6.59 11.43
N LEU A 539 50.95 5.54 11.54
CA LEU A 539 50.21 5.19 12.76
C LEU A 539 51.09 4.65 13.92
N ALA A 540 52.42 4.58 13.77
CA ALA A 540 53.33 4.04 14.77
C ALA A 540 53.94 5.09 15.73
N HIS A 541 53.64 6.39 15.59
CA HIS A 541 54.12 7.45 16.50
C HIS A 541 53.04 8.50 16.79
N PRO A 542 52.76 8.86 18.05
CA PRO A 542 51.83 9.94 18.37
C PRO A 542 52.55 11.28 18.63
N PRO A 543 51.97 12.43 18.24
CA PRO A 543 52.34 13.72 18.84
C PRO A 543 51.16 14.43 19.53
N VAL A 544 51.39 14.69 20.81
CA VAL A 544 51.21 15.90 21.65
C VAL A 544 50.31 17.05 21.14
N GLU A 545 49.40 17.49 22.03
CA GLU A 545 48.50 18.65 21.95
C GLU A 545 49.20 20.02 22.03
N VAL A 546 48.65 21.04 21.36
CA VAL A 546 48.80 22.47 21.74
C VAL A 546 47.54 23.27 21.38
N ASP A 547 47.23 24.21 22.29
CA ASP A 547 46.10 25.14 22.47
C ASP A 547 45.65 26.06 21.30
N SER A 548 44.40 26.55 21.47
CA SER A 548 43.73 27.60 20.70
C SER A 548 44.19 29.03 21.08
N PRO A 549 43.90 30.07 20.27
CA PRO A 549 43.03 31.13 20.81
C PRO A 549 42.11 31.91 19.82
N VAL A 550 40.93 32.25 20.36
CA VAL A 550 40.08 33.48 20.32
C VAL A 550 40.26 34.55 19.21
N ARG A 551 39.14 35.03 18.64
CA ARG A 551 38.99 36.42 18.14
C ARG A 551 37.54 36.95 18.11
N ASP A 552 37.43 38.24 18.44
CA ASP A 552 36.26 39.12 18.63
C ASP A 552 35.48 39.56 17.36
N PRO A 553 34.28 40.19 17.50
CA PRO A 553 33.25 40.28 16.46
C PRO A 553 33.10 41.66 15.77
N LYS A 554 32.43 41.68 14.60
CA LYS A 554 31.79 42.85 13.95
C LYS A 554 30.99 42.42 12.69
N PRO A 555 30.11 43.27 12.11
CA PRO A 555 28.84 43.81 12.63
C PRO A 555 27.63 43.39 11.76
N GLU A 556 26.45 43.84 12.18
CA GLU A 556 25.08 43.57 11.71
C GLU A 556 24.83 43.67 10.20
N ASN A 557 23.93 42.81 9.71
CA ASN A 557 23.26 42.95 8.43
C ASN A 557 21.78 42.50 8.57
N ASP A 558 20.87 43.36 8.13
CA ASP A 558 19.42 43.17 8.13
C ASP A 558 19.00 41.95 7.30
N SER A 559 18.39 40.97 7.97
CA SER A 559 17.52 39.96 7.35
C SER A 559 16.57 39.41 8.41
N ASP A 560 15.34 39.11 8.02
CA ASP A 560 14.30 38.47 8.85
C ASP A 560 14.87 37.36 9.76
N GLN A 561 15.20 37.71 11.00
CA GLN A 561 15.59 36.74 12.03
C GLN A 561 14.38 36.47 12.91
N GLN A 562 13.97 35.20 12.93
CA GLN A 562 13.17 34.65 14.02
C GLN A 562 13.88 34.93 15.35
N PRO A 563 13.15 35.17 16.45
CA PRO A 563 13.78 35.39 17.75
C PRO A 563 14.66 34.17 18.11
N PRO A 564 15.86 34.40 18.68
CA PRO A 564 16.72 33.31 19.12
C PRO A 564 15.97 32.47 20.16
N VAL A 565 16.01 31.15 19.96
CA VAL A 565 15.52 30.19 20.96
C VAL A 565 16.42 30.32 22.18
N ASP A 566 15.83 30.57 23.35
CA ASP A 566 16.55 30.74 24.62
C ASP A 566 17.34 29.46 24.95
N GLU A 567 18.68 29.55 24.91
CA GLU A 567 19.57 28.44 25.23
C GLU A 567 19.41 27.97 26.69
N ASN A 568 18.89 28.81 27.59
CA ASN A 568 18.58 28.40 28.97
C ASN A 568 17.40 27.43 29.01
N LEU A 569 16.45 27.55 28.09
CA LEU A 569 15.33 26.61 27.97
C LEU A 569 15.85 25.19 27.66
N VAL A 570 16.90 25.07 26.84
CA VAL A 570 17.49 23.78 26.44
C VAL A 570 18.24 23.10 27.58
N ASN A 571 18.88 23.87 28.46
CA ASN A 571 19.58 23.34 29.62
C ASN A 571 18.65 22.96 30.78
N GLU A 572 17.45 23.56 30.85
CA GLU A 572 16.41 23.23 31.84
C GLU A 572 15.44 22.13 31.37
N LEU A 573 15.43 21.79 30.08
CA LEU A 573 14.59 20.74 29.52
C LEU A 573 15.10 19.34 29.90
N ARG A 574 14.73 18.88 31.10
CA ARG A 574 14.71 17.45 31.43
C ARG A 574 13.61 16.78 30.62
N PHE A 575 13.96 16.28 29.45
CA PHE A 575 13.06 15.45 28.66
C PHE A 575 12.85 14.12 29.39
N SER A 576 11.60 13.75 29.65
CA SER A 576 11.24 12.44 30.16
C SER A 576 10.62 11.61 29.03
N PHE A 577 11.29 10.52 28.68
CA PHE A 577 10.72 9.43 27.89
C PHE A 577 10.86 8.17 28.73
N GLU A 578 9.75 7.62 29.24
CA GLU A 578 9.76 6.43 30.13
C GLU A 578 10.71 6.56 31.34
N GLY A 579 10.91 7.79 31.86
CA GLY A 579 11.84 8.04 32.97
C GLY A 579 13.33 8.14 32.57
N MET A 580 13.65 8.09 31.28
CA MET A 580 15.01 8.28 30.78
C MET A 580 15.36 9.78 30.73
N ALA A 581 16.37 10.19 31.51
CA ALA A 581 16.91 11.54 31.46
C ALA A 581 17.85 11.71 30.26
N LEU A 582 17.66 12.79 29.50
CA LEU A 582 18.48 13.16 28.35
C LEU A 582 19.27 14.43 28.65
N SER A 583 20.54 14.45 28.24
CA SER A 583 21.40 15.64 28.26
C SER A 583 21.63 16.14 26.84
N SER A 584 21.37 17.43 26.59
CA SER A 584 21.67 18.05 25.30
C SER A 584 23.18 18.23 25.14
N ARG A 585 23.73 17.80 24.01
CA ARG A 585 25.17 17.87 23.69
C ARG A 585 25.50 18.97 22.67
N SER A 586 24.66 19.12 21.63
CA SER A 586 24.91 20.09 20.55
C SER A 586 23.69 20.23 19.64
N THR A 587 23.55 21.38 18.97
CA THR A 587 22.55 21.58 17.92
C THR A 587 23.02 20.91 16.63
N LEU A 588 22.19 20.02 16.06
CA LEU A 588 22.46 19.33 14.79
C LEU A 588 22.01 20.13 13.58
N GLY A 589 20.97 20.95 13.74
CA GLY A 589 20.48 21.84 12.69
C GLY A 589 19.22 22.59 13.09
N GLN A 590 18.98 23.71 12.42
CA GLN A 590 17.79 24.53 12.57
C GLN A 590 17.18 24.74 11.18
N GLY A 591 15.89 24.43 11.06
CA GLY A 591 15.14 24.59 9.80
C GLY A 591 13.79 25.23 10.04
N ALA A 592 13.03 25.44 8.96
CA ALA A 592 11.70 26.05 8.98
C ALA A 592 10.70 25.32 9.91
N HIS A 593 10.99 24.08 10.27
CA HIS A 593 10.12 23.21 11.08
C HIS A 593 10.66 22.93 12.49
N GLY A 594 11.69 23.66 12.94
CA GLY A 594 12.21 23.57 14.30
C GLY A 594 13.71 23.32 14.37
N THR A 595 14.17 23.12 15.60
CA THR A 595 15.58 22.88 15.93
C THR A 595 15.75 21.42 16.35
N VAL A 596 16.82 20.79 15.88
CA VAL A 596 17.19 19.42 16.23
C VAL A 596 18.46 19.43 17.08
N TYR A 597 18.41 18.75 18.22
CA TYR A 597 19.50 18.61 19.16
C TYR A 597 20.00 17.17 19.18
N ARG A 598 21.31 17.00 19.33
CA ARG A 598 21.92 15.73 19.72
C ARG A 598 21.82 15.62 21.23
N CYS A 599 21.19 14.57 21.70
CA CYS A 599 21.04 14.27 23.12
C CYS A 599 21.67 12.92 23.45
N GLU A 600 22.05 12.74 24.71
CA GLU A 600 22.60 11.48 25.20
C GLU A 600 21.93 11.11 26.53
N ASN A 601 21.60 9.82 26.68
CA ASN A 601 21.09 9.30 27.96
C ASN A 601 22.23 8.96 28.92
N LEU A 602 21.88 8.57 30.16
CA LEU A 602 22.85 8.18 31.18
C LEU A 602 23.73 6.97 30.82
N MET A 603 23.32 6.17 29.82
CA MET A 603 24.03 4.98 29.35
C MET A 603 24.98 5.28 28.16
N GLY A 604 25.07 6.54 27.73
CA GLY A 604 25.88 6.94 26.57
C GLY A 604 25.22 6.70 25.22
N THR A 605 23.94 6.34 25.20
CA THR A 605 23.17 6.16 23.95
C THR A 605 22.76 7.52 23.40
N GLU A 606 23.03 7.74 22.12
CA GLU A 606 22.75 9.00 21.44
C GLU A 606 21.38 9.02 20.77
N PHE A 607 20.70 10.15 20.86
CA PHE A 607 19.39 10.41 20.28
C PHE A 607 19.37 11.77 19.59
N ALA A 608 18.43 11.94 18.66
CA ALA A 608 18.09 13.25 18.12
C ALA A 608 16.76 13.71 18.73
N VAL A 609 16.72 14.91 19.31
CA VAL A 609 15.49 15.54 19.81
C VAL A 609 15.12 16.69 18.90
N LYS A 610 13.96 16.61 18.25
CA LYS A 610 13.41 17.71 17.43
C LYS A 610 12.41 18.51 18.25
N LEU A 611 12.65 19.81 18.38
CA LEU A 611 11.73 20.79 18.98
C LEU A 611 11.11 21.65 17.87
N PRO A 612 9.85 21.42 17.49
CA PRO A 612 9.21 22.14 16.39
C PRO A 612 8.75 23.54 16.79
N VAL A 613 8.53 24.41 15.80
CA VAL A 613 8.09 25.81 16.01
C VAL A 613 6.59 25.91 16.37
N GLY A 614 5.88 24.79 16.53
CA GLY A 614 4.46 24.77 16.91
C GLY A 614 3.91 23.39 17.28
N SER A 615 3.00 23.34 18.26
CA SER A 615 2.48 22.10 18.85
C SER A 615 1.65 21.22 17.89
N ARG A 616 0.93 21.82 16.93
CA ARG A 616 0.10 21.08 15.96
C ARG A 616 0.92 20.31 14.94
N ASP A 617 2.07 20.85 14.54
CA ASP A 617 2.95 20.21 13.56
C ASP A 617 3.67 19.00 14.16
N VAL A 618 3.97 19.05 15.47
CA VAL A 618 4.61 17.94 16.21
C VAL A 618 3.74 16.70 16.20
N LYS A 619 2.44 16.84 16.52
CA LYS A 619 1.53 15.69 16.60
C LYS A 619 1.34 15.02 15.25
N ARG A 620 1.18 15.83 14.18
CA ARG A 620 1.05 15.31 12.82
C ARG A 620 2.31 14.57 12.37
N GLU A 621 3.48 15.12 12.66
CA GLU A 621 4.76 14.49 12.34
C GLU A 621 4.98 13.21 13.16
N LEU A 622 4.63 13.21 14.45
CA LEU A 622 4.65 12.05 15.33
C LEU A 622 3.78 10.91 14.78
N ASP A 623 2.52 11.18 14.44
CA ASP A 623 1.58 10.16 13.96
C ASP A 623 2.09 9.50 12.67
N VAL A 624 2.69 10.30 11.77
CA VAL A 624 3.32 9.79 10.54
C VAL A 624 4.52 8.91 10.89
N LEU A 625 5.47 9.41 11.67
CA LEU A 625 6.70 8.67 11.95
C LEU A 625 6.46 7.39 12.76
N LEU A 626 5.51 7.38 13.70
CA LEU A 626 5.14 6.18 14.45
C LEU A 626 4.47 5.11 13.57
N SER A 627 3.77 5.52 12.51
CA SER A 627 3.15 4.61 11.54
C SER A 627 4.16 3.96 10.58
N LEU A 628 5.37 4.51 10.47
CA LEU A 628 6.40 4.07 9.53
C LEU A 628 7.42 3.17 10.24
N ARG A 629 7.39 1.88 9.93
CA ARG A 629 8.41 0.90 10.37
C ARG A 629 9.16 0.36 9.16
N HIS A 630 10.23 1.05 8.79
CA HIS A 630 11.07 0.64 7.67
C HIS A 630 12.56 0.90 7.95
N PRO A 631 13.49 -0.01 7.62
CA PRO A 631 14.93 0.16 7.91
C PRO A 631 15.61 1.35 7.21
N ALA A 632 14.97 1.95 6.21
CA ALA A 632 15.48 3.13 5.50
C ALA A 632 14.71 4.43 5.83
N ILE A 633 13.77 4.37 6.78
CA ILE A 633 13.06 5.53 7.30
C ILE A 633 13.53 5.75 8.74
N LEU A 634 13.75 7.01 9.10
CA LEU A 634 14.19 7.41 10.43
C LEU A 634 13.24 6.85 11.51
N HIS A 635 13.79 6.16 12.51
CA HIS A 635 12.98 5.64 13.60
C HIS A 635 12.59 6.74 14.60
N CYS A 636 11.31 6.80 14.96
CA CYS A 636 10.79 7.66 16.01
C CYS A 636 10.44 6.81 17.24
N TYR A 637 11.13 7.06 18.35
CA TYR A 637 10.90 6.37 19.62
C TYR A 637 9.63 6.87 20.32
N GLY A 638 9.27 8.14 20.12
CA GLY A 638 8.02 8.68 20.64
C GLY A 638 8.03 10.18 20.88
N PRO A 639 6.98 10.70 21.53
CA PRO A 639 6.88 12.10 21.89
C PRO A 639 7.86 12.46 23.00
N VAL A 640 8.27 13.72 22.99
CA VAL A 640 8.99 14.36 24.10
C VAL A 640 8.03 15.31 24.80
N MET A 641 7.85 15.09 26.10
CA MET A 641 6.91 15.83 26.93
C MET A 641 7.64 16.86 27.81
N SER A 642 7.02 18.02 28.05
CA SER A 642 7.45 18.95 29.08
C SER A 642 7.13 18.41 30.47
N VAL A 643 7.72 19.04 31.49
CA VAL A 643 7.44 18.75 32.90
C VAL A 643 5.94 18.89 33.21
N ASP A 644 5.25 19.82 32.56
CA ASP A 644 3.81 20.07 32.71
C ASP A 644 2.93 19.13 31.86
N GLY A 645 3.51 18.13 31.19
CA GLY A 645 2.79 17.16 30.37
C GLY A 645 2.39 17.66 28.98
N GLY A 646 2.97 18.77 28.50
CA GLY A 646 2.75 19.27 27.15
C GLY A 646 3.67 18.58 26.13
N LEU A 647 3.16 18.28 24.93
CA LEU A 647 3.99 17.77 23.83
C LEU A 647 4.91 18.90 23.31
N VAL A 648 6.23 18.74 23.48
CA VAL A 648 7.23 19.74 23.09
C VAL A 648 8.14 19.29 21.96
N GLY A 649 8.22 17.98 21.67
CA GLY A 649 9.09 17.50 20.61
C GLY A 649 8.94 16.02 20.27
N LEU A 650 9.92 15.53 19.51
CA LEU A 650 10.03 14.14 19.04
C LEU A 650 11.38 13.57 19.42
N LEU A 651 11.40 12.32 19.91
CA LEU A 651 12.61 11.56 20.18
C LEU A 651 12.89 10.63 18.99
N LEU A 652 14.00 10.85 18.33
CA LEU A 652 14.36 10.20 17.07
C LEU A 652 15.71 9.46 17.20
N GLU A 653 15.92 8.49 16.32
CA GLU A 653 17.23 7.89 16.09
C GLU A 653 18.26 8.96 15.71
N TYR A 654 19.43 8.92 16.34
CA TYR A 654 20.53 9.81 15.97
C TYR A 654 21.26 9.29 14.73
N VAL A 655 21.23 10.08 13.65
CA VAL A 655 22.01 9.82 12.44
C VAL A 655 23.16 10.84 12.37
N PRO A 656 24.43 10.39 12.44
CA PRO A 656 25.57 11.28 12.68
C PRO A 656 25.93 12.18 11.49
N VAL A 657 25.42 11.90 10.28
CA VAL A 657 25.76 12.66 9.08
C VAL A 657 24.60 12.67 8.10
N THR A 658 24.29 13.83 7.53
CA THR A 658 23.32 13.91 6.42
C THR A 658 23.94 13.33 5.16
N LEU A 659 23.10 12.82 4.26
CA LEU A 659 23.61 12.25 3.02
C LEU A 659 24.42 13.27 2.19
N ASP A 660 23.95 14.52 2.12
CA ASP A 660 24.68 15.59 1.42
C ASP A 660 26.05 15.87 2.05
N ALA A 661 26.12 16.00 3.38
CA ALA A 661 27.38 16.20 4.09
C ALA A 661 28.33 15.00 3.92
N TRP A 662 27.79 13.78 3.94
CA TRP A 662 28.57 12.56 3.72
C TRP A 662 29.13 12.49 2.29
N LEU A 663 28.32 12.82 1.28
CA LEU A 663 28.75 12.86 -0.12
C LEU A 663 29.85 13.90 -0.37
N LYS A 664 29.76 15.06 0.30
CA LYS A 664 30.78 16.12 0.24
C LYS A 664 32.09 15.72 0.92
N THR A 665 32.04 15.01 2.03
CA THR A 665 33.22 14.60 2.81
C THR A 665 33.89 13.34 2.26
N GLN A 666 33.16 12.48 1.54
CA GLN A 666 33.70 11.24 0.98
C GLN A 666 33.48 11.07 -0.56
N PRO A 667 33.97 12.01 -1.39
CA PRO A 667 33.74 11.99 -2.84
C PRO A 667 34.35 10.76 -3.54
N LYS A 668 35.33 10.09 -2.91
CA LYS A 668 36.02 8.89 -3.44
C LYS A 668 35.49 7.56 -2.89
N ALA A 669 34.82 7.55 -1.72
CA ALA A 669 34.14 6.35 -1.20
C ALA A 669 32.86 6.04 -2.00
N ALA A 670 32.36 7.04 -2.72
CA ALA A 670 31.22 6.95 -3.63
C ALA A 670 31.57 6.29 -4.99
N LYS A 671 32.35 5.20 -4.99
CA LYS A 671 32.47 4.31 -6.17
C LYS A 671 31.15 3.54 -6.34
N CYS A 672 30.82 3.21 -7.60
CA CYS A 672 29.49 2.80 -8.10
C CYS A 672 28.64 1.87 -7.21
N PRO A 673 29.18 0.86 -6.48
CA PRO A 673 28.35 -0.04 -5.67
C PRO A 673 27.69 0.63 -4.45
N HIS A 674 28.39 1.54 -3.75
CA HIS A 674 27.84 2.19 -2.55
C HIS A 674 26.74 3.19 -2.89
N LYS A 675 26.89 3.94 -3.99
CA LYS A 675 25.84 4.82 -4.51
C LYS A 675 24.60 4.02 -4.90
N TRP A 676 24.78 2.84 -5.49
CA TRP A 676 23.66 1.98 -5.87
C TRP A 676 22.89 1.44 -4.65
N HIS A 677 23.58 0.90 -3.63
CA HIS A 677 22.89 0.44 -2.42
C HIS A 677 22.17 1.57 -1.69
N LEU A 678 22.79 2.74 -1.59
CA LEU A 678 22.16 3.92 -1.03
C LEU A 678 20.92 4.33 -1.83
N MET A 679 20.99 4.33 -3.18
CA MET A 679 19.83 4.59 -4.03
C MET A 679 18.72 3.55 -3.88
N VAL A 680 19.08 2.27 -3.71
CA VAL A 680 18.12 1.18 -3.49
C VAL A 680 17.45 1.32 -2.12
N ASP A 681 18.21 1.62 -1.07
CA ASP A 681 17.65 1.84 0.27
C ASP A 681 16.73 3.08 0.29
N LEU A 682 17.12 4.16 -0.39
CA LEU A 682 16.25 5.33 -0.58
C LEU A 682 14.99 4.97 -1.36
N ALA A 683 15.10 4.19 -2.43
CA ALA A 683 13.96 3.75 -3.24
C ALA A 683 13.05 2.72 -2.54
N HIS A 684 13.56 2.01 -1.54
CA HIS A 684 12.75 1.14 -0.69
C HIS A 684 12.03 1.92 0.41
N GLY A 685 12.63 3.02 0.88
CA GLY A 685 12.01 3.90 1.87
C GLY A 685 10.95 4.85 1.29
N LEU A 686 11.12 5.27 0.04
CA LEU A 686 10.14 6.04 -0.75
C LEU A 686 9.03 5.15 -1.28
#